data_AF-A0AA39I5G1-F1
#
_entry.id   AF-A0AA39I5G1-F1
#
_cell.length_a   1.000
_cell.length_b   1.000
_cell.length_c   1.000
_cell.angle_alpha   90.00
_cell.angle_beta   90.00
_cell.angle_gamma   90.00
#
_symmetry.space_group_name_H-M   'P 1'
#
loop_
_entity.id
_entity.type
_entity.pdbx_description
1 polymer ?
#
loop_
_entity_poly.entity_id
_entity_poly.type
_entity_poly.pdbx_seq_one_letter_code
_entity_poly.pdbx_strand_id
1 'polypeptide(L)'
;MSVNPLLDSGSGFSSVAGVFRRRSCWVGLGAGILTLFLGVTFVLFYSIDNSVQRRFALHGTGDEESFCHHPLWGDAHQRVDELKRILASVRSELSTAADKLAEANRELEAVTREIPNKKLELQDIERQIEEARRVQREVSDRHNVRVFLPSEPLWPPKRNRTEPAGWSTGLEDHLLEEAFDYSRCSITTGFRFYLYDLHSGNVLHKQLSGHPNRILDATRACLFVAVTEDSDAPKTLEHWNGEGQNHLLIHLGITDNIDWQKAVVVQDSVLRYPSPFRNSVFLNVPEFDELTDWKRYVPLLPHKRKNLLAYKGNSLLDVLGDLKKSAENSEDAVDFSPQAELKGAVFSLLDPADNAAFHHLLYESLLAGSIPVVLDADVKLPFDDLIDWKLVSVRVSKWRLPELHYILRSIPLPDVLEMRRTGRIFLENYFGNAKALTWTMLSAVRWRIGIPSDSRPVDSARPLFNESFVAPQISQERKPNYEEEPLGPQEAPSNSPKFLRNFTLLHSYAMWNKNPPFVHHSQPYLLDSPVMPSESEFYPETNPGFRPISPGSGKEFAEAIGGNRPKEQFTIVMVTYNRDDVLSASLERLRNLPYLNKIIVIWNNIGREPPRSWPRIHVPVEFVRAEKNSLNNRFIPYDQIHTEAVLSMDDDIDLKQHEIILAFRVWREQRDRIVGFPARHHARYGEDMFYNSNHTCQFSMILTGAAFLHYNFLDAYTHHMPAVVRAKVDELMNCEDIAMNFLVSHLTRKAPIKTTSKWTLRCPTCTETLSNDESHFLERHECIRFLTGVYGYNPLLFTQFRVDSVLFKTRVPANCQKCFKYV
;
A
#
# COMPACT_ATOMS: atom_id res chain seq x y z
N MET A 1 -32.63 -21.61 -49.22
CA MET A 1 -33.26 -22.94 -49.20
C MET A 1 -34.01 -23.03 -47.88
N SER A 2 -35.31 -22.70 -47.84
CA SER A 2 -36.45 -23.64 -47.84
C SER A 2 -36.32 -24.69 -46.73
N VAL A 3 -37.19 -24.78 -45.71
CA VAL A 3 -38.67 -24.92 -45.80
C VAL A 3 -39.43 -24.11 -44.71
N ASN A 4 -40.59 -23.56 -45.07
CA ASN A 4 -41.70 -22.99 -44.26
C ASN A 4 -42.95 -23.91 -44.41
N PRO A 5 -44.14 -23.74 -43.75
CA PRO A 5 -44.61 -22.80 -42.71
C PRO A 5 -45.47 -23.46 -41.57
N LEU A 6 -46.14 -22.65 -40.72
CA LEU A 6 -47.54 -22.76 -40.20
C LEU A 6 -47.72 -21.73 -39.04
N LEU A 7 -48.22 -20.50 -39.25
CA LEU A 7 -49.62 -20.02 -39.36
C LEU A 7 -50.49 -20.06 -38.07
N ASP A 8 -50.77 -18.86 -37.55
CA ASP A 8 -51.93 -18.32 -36.81
C ASP A 8 -52.84 -19.21 -35.95
N SER A 9 -53.09 -18.77 -34.70
CA SER A 9 -54.26 -17.94 -34.34
C SER A 9 -54.52 -17.86 -32.82
N GLY A 10 -55.31 -16.87 -32.37
CA GLY A 10 -56.22 -17.08 -31.23
C GLY A 10 -55.93 -16.34 -29.90
N SER A 11 -56.49 -15.14 -29.80
CA SER A 11 -56.83 -14.34 -28.60
C SER A 11 -57.13 -15.07 -27.27
N GLY A 12 -56.77 -14.41 -26.16
CA GLY A 12 -56.84 -14.87 -24.77
C GLY A 12 -58.19 -15.22 -24.14
N PHE A 13 -58.14 -15.65 -22.87
CA PHE A 13 -59.20 -15.51 -21.86
C PHE A 13 -58.60 -15.52 -20.43
N SER A 14 -59.44 -15.27 -19.43
CA SER A 14 -59.10 -14.86 -18.06
C SER A 14 -59.03 -16.00 -17.02
N SER A 15 -58.64 -15.61 -15.80
CA SER A 15 -59.09 -16.18 -14.51
C SER A 15 -58.63 -17.59 -14.08
N VAL A 16 -57.85 -17.63 -12.99
CA VAL A 16 -57.99 -18.66 -11.94
C VAL A 16 -57.93 -18.00 -10.56
N ALA A 17 -58.87 -18.35 -9.69
CA ALA A 17 -58.94 -17.87 -8.31
C ALA A 17 -58.57 -18.98 -7.30
N GLY A 18 -58.09 -18.56 -6.13
CA GLY A 18 -58.36 -19.15 -4.81
C GLY A 18 -58.15 -20.65 -4.57
N VAL A 19 -57.21 -20.98 -3.66
CA VAL A 19 -57.24 -22.26 -2.91
C VAL A 19 -57.26 -21.95 -1.41
N PHE A 20 -58.30 -22.45 -0.74
CA PHE A 20 -58.51 -22.36 0.71
C PHE A 20 -58.61 -23.78 1.28
N ARG A 21 -58.00 -24.01 2.45
CA ARG A 21 -58.36 -25.06 3.45
C ARG A 21 -58.10 -26.56 3.12
N ARG A 22 -57.85 -27.28 4.24
CA ARG A 22 -57.69 -28.75 4.47
C ARG A 22 -56.23 -29.22 4.41
N ARG A 23 -55.76 -30.09 5.33
CA ARG A 23 -56.43 -30.82 6.42
C ARG A 23 -55.45 -31.16 7.56
N SER A 24 -55.89 -31.08 8.81
CA SER A 24 -55.19 -31.63 9.97
C SER A 24 -55.10 -33.16 9.89
N CYS A 25 -53.92 -33.77 10.04
CA CYS A 25 -53.80 -35.23 10.19
C CYS A 25 -52.44 -35.76 10.75
N TRP A 26 -51.78 -35.06 11.69
CA TRP A 26 -50.44 -35.48 12.19
C TRP A 26 -50.28 -35.52 13.72
N VAL A 27 -51.39 -35.65 14.47
CA VAL A 27 -51.38 -35.82 15.95
C VAL A 27 -51.93 -37.20 16.38
N GLY A 28 -52.35 -38.05 15.43
CA GLY A 28 -53.03 -39.33 15.71
C GLY A 28 -52.15 -40.59 15.81
N LEU A 29 -50.97 -40.64 15.18
CA LEU A 29 -50.19 -41.89 15.07
C LEU A 29 -49.17 -42.15 16.19
N GLY A 30 -48.72 -41.12 16.92
CA GLY A 30 -47.70 -41.29 17.97
C GLY A 30 -48.19 -42.06 19.20
N ALA A 31 -49.47 -41.95 19.55
CA ALA A 31 -50.04 -42.55 20.76
C ALA A 31 -50.39 -44.04 20.62
N GLY A 32 -50.62 -44.53 19.40
CA GLY A 32 -51.05 -45.91 19.13
C GLY A 32 -49.90 -46.94 19.15
N ILE A 33 -48.67 -46.52 18.86
CA ILE A 33 -47.52 -47.44 18.80
C ILE A 33 -46.90 -47.65 20.20
N LEU A 34 -46.88 -46.61 21.03
CA LEU A 34 -46.36 -46.68 22.40
C LEU A 34 -47.22 -47.57 23.32
N THR A 35 -48.53 -47.58 23.09
CA THR A 35 -49.49 -48.42 23.83
C THR A 35 -49.45 -49.89 23.42
N LEU A 36 -49.09 -50.19 22.16
CA LEU A 36 -48.93 -51.57 21.68
C LEU A 36 -47.62 -52.21 22.17
N PHE A 37 -46.53 -51.44 22.26
CA PHE A 37 -45.24 -51.93 22.77
C PHE A 37 -45.31 -52.32 24.25
N LEU A 38 -45.90 -51.47 25.11
CA LEU A 38 -46.02 -51.74 26.54
C LEU A 38 -46.89 -52.99 26.84
N GLY A 39 -47.94 -53.23 26.06
CA GLY A 39 -48.79 -54.41 26.21
C GLY A 39 -48.08 -55.72 25.89
N VAL A 40 -47.27 -55.76 24.82
CA VAL A 40 -46.55 -56.98 24.40
C VAL A 40 -45.41 -57.33 25.39
N THR A 41 -44.71 -56.33 25.93
CA THR A 41 -43.69 -56.58 26.97
C THR A 41 -44.27 -57.14 28.27
N PHE A 42 -45.48 -56.73 28.66
CA PHE A 42 -46.09 -57.18 29.92
C PHE A 42 -46.56 -58.65 29.85
N VAL A 43 -47.07 -59.08 28.69
CA VAL A 43 -47.51 -60.47 28.46
C VAL A 43 -46.34 -61.45 28.37
N LEU A 44 -45.20 -61.03 27.79
CA LEU A 44 -44.01 -61.88 27.70
C LEU A 44 -43.29 -62.05 29.04
N PHE A 45 -43.26 -61.03 29.91
CA PHE A 45 -42.69 -61.16 31.25
C PHE A 45 -43.55 -62.05 32.17
N TYR A 46 -44.88 -61.95 32.10
CA TYR A 46 -45.77 -62.71 32.98
C TYR A 46 -45.82 -64.23 32.69
N SER A 47 -45.33 -64.66 31.52
CA SER A 47 -45.37 -66.06 31.08
C SER A 47 -44.04 -66.81 31.22
N ILE A 48 -42.96 -66.14 31.64
CA ILE A 48 -41.63 -66.76 31.82
C ILE A 48 -41.28 -66.96 33.30
N ASP A 49 -41.83 -66.15 34.21
CA ASP A 49 -41.43 -66.10 35.62
C ASP A 49 -42.06 -67.20 36.52
N ASN A 50 -42.61 -68.28 35.95
CA ASN A 50 -43.42 -69.26 36.68
C ASN A 50 -42.99 -70.74 36.51
N SER A 51 -41.75 -70.99 36.04
CA SER A 51 -41.26 -72.36 35.79
C SER A 51 -39.84 -72.70 36.26
N VAL A 52 -39.05 -71.75 36.80
CA VAL A 52 -37.61 -71.99 37.13
C VAL A 52 -37.23 -71.59 38.57
N GLN A 53 -38.12 -71.78 39.56
CA GLN A 53 -37.74 -71.78 40.98
C GLN A 53 -38.37 -72.94 41.77
N ARG A 54 -37.91 -74.18 41.50
CA ARG A 54 -37.95 -75.26 42.49
C ARG A 54 -36.70 -76.14 42.44
N ARG A 55 -35.86 -75.98 43.47
CA ARG A 55 -35.07 -77.03 44.17
C ARG A 55 -34.06 -77.83 43.33
N PHE A 56 -32.88 -78.21 43.80
CA PHE A 56 -31.99 -77.94 44.93
C PHE A 56 -30.75 -78.80 44.60
N ALA A 57 -29.61 -78.53 45.24
CA ALA A 57 -28.37 -79.28 45.07
C ALA A 57 -28.51 -80.82 45.12
N LEU A 58 -27.74 -81.51 44.27
CA LEU A 58 -27.39 -82.92 44.44
C LEU A 58 -26.13 -83.05 45.30
N HIS A 59 -26.15 -83.98 46.24
CA HIS A 59 -25.01 -84.49 46.99
C HIS A 59 -25.03 -86.02 46.84
N GLY A 60 -23.87 -86.65 46.66
CA GLY A 60 -23.78 -88.11 46.58
C GLY A 60 -22.71 -88.62 45.61
N THR A 61 -21.54 -88.94 46.13
CA THR A 61 -20.50 -89.76 45.50
C THR A 61 -20.72 -91.24 45.84
N GLY A 62 -20.37 -92.18 44.94
CA GLY A 62 -20.40 -93.62 45.23
C GLY A 62 -20.19 -94.55 44.01
N ASP A 63 -18.92 -94.79 43.67
CA ASP A 63 -18.25 -96.06 43.31
C ASP A 63 -18.66 -96.98 42.12
N GLU A 64 -17.68 -97.13 41.21
CA GLU A 64 -17.03 -98.36 40.64
C GLU A 64 -17.74 -99.49 39.82
N GLU A 65 -17.16 -99.68 38.61
CA GLU A 65 -16.75 -100.91 37.86
C GLU A 65 -17.68 -101.92 37.09
N SER A 66 -17.43 -101.99 35.75
CA SER A 66 -17.28 -103.16 34.82
C SER A 66 -18.49 -104.10 34.47
N PHE A 67 -18.95 -104.20 33.21
CA PHE A 67 -18.67 -105.19 32.11
C PHE A 67 -19.25 -106.63 32.29
N CYS A 68 -19.61 -107.49 31.29
CA CYS A 68 -19.32 -107.53 29.83
C CYS A 68 -20.41 -108.24 28.94
N HIS A 69 -20.61 -107.71 27.72
CA HIS A 69 -21.07 -108.22 26.39
C HIS A 69 -21.31 -109.72 26.01
N HIS A 70 -22.22 -109.96 25.04
CA HIS A 70 -21.99 -110.61 23.70
C HIS A 70 -23.22 -110.49 22.71
N PRO A 71 -23.17 -110.83 21.39
CA PRO A 71 -23.72 -109.98 20.29
C PRO A 71 -24.51 -110.73 19.16
N LEU A 72 -24.89 -110.04 18.04
CA LEU A 72 -24.81 -110.51 16.61
C LEU A 72 -25.63 -109.73 15.52
N TRP A 73 -25.91 -108.42 15.64
CA TRP A 73 -26.46 -107.63 14.50
C TRP A 73 -25.60 -106.38 14.21
N GLY A 74 -25.45 -106.02 12.93
CA GLY A 74 -24.56 -104.94 12.46
C GLY A 74 -25.01 -103.54 12.89
N ASP A 75 -24.05 -102.74 13.34
CA ASP A 75 -24.30 -101.69 14.34
C ASP A 75 -24.85 -100.37 13.78
N ALA A 76 -25.73 -99.73 14.56
CA ALA A 76 -26.28 -98.39 14.30
C ALA A 76 -25.17 -97.31 14.20
N HIS A 77 -24.00 -97.56 14.80
CA HIS A 77 -22.83 -96.71 14.76
C HIS A 77 -22.46 -96.19 13.36
N GLN A 78 -22.48 -97.01 12.30
CA GLN A 78 -22.08 -96.54 10.95
C GLN A 78 -23.01 -95.45 10.37
N ARG A 79 -24.32 -95.52 10.62
CA ARG A 79 -25.25 -94.46 10.17
C ARG A 79 -25.12 -93.21 11.01
N VAL A 80 -24.89 -93.40 12.31
CA VAL A 80 -24.63 -92.31 13.26
C VAL A 80 -23.35 -91.56 12.87
N ASP A 81 -22.30 -92.26 12.44
CA ASP A 81 -21.02 -91.64 12.09
C ASP A 81 -21.06 -90.92 10.72
N GLU A 82 -21.79 -91.43 9.73
CA GLU A 82 -22.02 -90.71 8.47
C GLU A 82 -22.91 -89.46 8.68
N LEU A 83 -23.94 -89.55 9.53
CA LEU A 83 -24.76 -88.40 9.93
C LEU A 83 -23.95 -87.38 10.75
N LYS A 84 -23.04 -87.81 11.64
CA LYS A 84 -22.10 -86.91 12.34
C LYS A 84 -21.18 -86.21 11.34
N ARG A 85 -20.70 -86.90 10.30
CA ARG A 85 -19.84 -86.31 9.26
C ARG A 85 -20.57 -85.24 8.45
N ILE A 86 -21.80 -85.51 8.01
CA ILE A 86 -22.63 -84.52 7.32
C ILE A 86 -22.95 -83.33 8.24
N LEU A 87 -23.33 -83.60 9.51
CA LEU A 87 -23.57 -82.56 10.52
C LEU A 87 -22.33 -81.69 10.77
N ALA A 88 -21.13 -82.27 10.78
CA ALA A 88 -19.87 -81.54 10.91
C ALA A 88 -19.58 -80.67 9.67
N SER A 89 -19.81 -81.19 8.46
CA SER A 89 -19.65 -80.43 7.21
C SER A 89 -20.61 -79.24 7.16
N VAL A 90 -21.90 -79.46 7.42
CA VAL A 90 -22.93 -78.42 7.44
C VAL A 90 -22.66 -77.39 8.54
N ARG A 91 -22.17 -77.80 9.73
CA ARG A 91 -21.73 -76.85 10.76
C ARG A 91 -20.51 -76.02 10.34
N SER A 92 -19.55 -76.60 9.63
CA SER A 92 -18.38 -75.87 9.10
C SER A 92 -18.79 -74.84 8.04
N GLU A 93 -19.66 -75.21 7.11
CA GLU A 93 -20.19 -74.28 6.10
C GLU A 93 -21.05 -73.18 6.73
N LEU A 94 -21.91 -73.52 7.70
CA LEU A 94 -22.72 -72.55 8.42
C LEU A 94 -21.85 -71.57 9.24
N SER A 95 -20.77 -72.04 9.88
CA SER A 95 -19.79 -71.18 10.55
C SER A 95 -19.11 -70.25 9.54
N THR A 96 -18.62 -70.79 8.43
CA THR A 96 -17.93 -70.00 7.38
C THR A 96 -18.86 -68.96 6.76
N ALA A 97 -20.15 -69.27 6.61
CA ALA A 97 -21.17 -68.32 6.15
C ALA A 97 -21.49 -67.25 7.21
N ALA A 98 -21.55 -67.62 8.49
CA ALA A 98 -21.74 -66.69 9.59
C ALA A 98 -20.56 -65.72 9.75
N ASP A 99 -19.32 -66.21 9.59
CA ASP A 99 -18.10 -65.39 9.64
C ASP A 99 -18.09 -64.36 8.49
N LYS A 100 -18.41 -64.79 7.26
CA LYS A 100 -18.56 -63.88 6.10
C LYS A 100 -19.68 -62.85 6.28
N LEU A 101 -20.80 -63.25 6.89
CA LEU A 101 -21.89 -62.32 7.20
C LEU A 101 -21.47 -61.30 8.27
N ALA A 102 -20.70 -61.73 9.27
CA ALA A 102 -20.15 -60.85 10.30
C ALA A 102 -19.06 -59.90 9.78
N GLU A 103 -18.35 -60.27 8.72
CA GLU A 103 -17.41 -59.39 8.01
C GLU A 103 -18.13 -58.38 7.12
N ALA A 104 -19.07 -58.83 6.28
CA ALA A 104 -19.90 -57.95 5.46
C ALA A 104 -20.72 -56.94 6.29
N ASN A 105 -21.22 -57.33 7.46
CA ASN A 105 -21.91 -56.41 8.38
C ASN A 105 -20.95 -55.35 8.96
N ARG A 106 -19.68 -55.69 9.22
CA ARG A 106 -18.67 -54.72 9.69
C ARG A 106 -18.32 -53.71 8.60
N GLU A 107 -18.18 -54.16 7.35
CA GLU A 107 -17.97 -53.26 6.20
C GLU A 107 -19.18 -52.35 5.98
N LEU A 108 -20.41 -52.90 6.05
CA LEU A 108 -21.64 -52.13 5.93
C LEU A 108 -21.77 -51.08 7.04
N GLU A 109 -21.45 -51.43 8.29
CA GLU A 109 -21.41 -50.45 9.39
C GLU A 109 -20.35 -49.36 9.17
N ALA A 110 -19.15 -49.72 8.70
CA ALA A 110 -18.08 -48.76 8.43
C ALA A 110 -18.50 -47.75 7.36
N VAL A 111 -19.00 -48.24 6.21
CA VAL A 111 -19.52 -47.39 5.13
C VAL A 111 -20.70 -46.54 5.60
N THR A 112 -21.63 -47.12 6.37
CA THR A 112 -22.81 -46.40 6.89
C THR A 112 -22.42 -45.25 7.83
N ARG A 113 -21.33 -45.38 8.59
CA ARG A 113 -20.79 -44.29 9.43
C ARG A 113 -20.12 -43.18 8.62
N GLU A 114 -19.57 -43.46 7.43
CA GLU A 114 -18.95 -42.45 6.57
C GLU A 114 -19.95 -41.65 5.71
N ILE A 115 -21.09 -42.25 5.32
CA ILE A 115 -22.15 -41.59 4.53
C ILE A 115 -22.53 -40.19 5.04
N PRO A 116 -22.84 -39.95 6.34
CA PRO A 116 -23.21 -38.61 6.82
C PRO A 116 -22.06 -37.60 6.69
N ASN A 117 -20.81 -38.01 6.92
CA ASN A 117 -19.65 -37.14 6.78
C ASN A 117 -19.43 -36.76 5.31
N LYS A 118 -19.49 -37.73 4.39
CA LYS A 118 -19.38 -37.47 2.94
C LYS A 118 -20.53 -36.64 2.39
N LYS A 119 -21.72 -36.76 2.98
CA LYS A 119 -22.87 -35.91 2.64
C LYS A 119 -22.69 -34.46 3.10
N LEU A 120 -22.08 -34.23 4.26
CA LEU A 120 -21.71 -32.89 4.74
C LEU A 120 -20.60 -32.26 3.87
N GLU A 121 -19.56 -33.02 3.53
CA GLU A 121 -18.52 -32.56 2.60
C GLU A 121 -19.10 -32.16 1.23
N LEU A 122 -20.02 -32.96 0.67
CA LEU A 122 -20.68 -32.65 -0.60
C LEU A 122 -21.48 -31.34 -0.52
N GLN A 123 -22.25 -31.13 0.56
CA GLN A 123 -23.03 -29.91 0.76
C GLN A 123 -22.17 -28.65 0.87
N ASP A 124 -21.00 -28.73 1.52
CA ASP A 124 -20.08 -27.59 1.58
C ASP A 124 -19.42 -27.31 0.22
N ILE A 125 -19.04 -28.35 -0.53
CA ILE A 125 -18.50 -28.21 -1.89
C ILE A 125 -19.56 -27.60 -2.84
N GLU A 126 -20.82 -28.04 -2.77
CA GLU A 126 -21.92 -27.46 -3.54
C GLU A 126 -22.11 -25.96 -3.22
N ARG A 127 -22.10 -25.59 -1.93
CA ARG A 127 -22.15 -24.18 -1.49
C ARG A 127 -20.97 -23.37 -2.04
N GLN A 128 -19.75 -23.89 -1.95
CA GLN A 128 -18.55 -23.22 -2.49
C GLN A 128 -18.63 -23.05 -4.02
N ILE A 129 -19.16 -24.02 -4.76
CA ILE A 129 -19.38 -23.93 -6.21
C ILE A 129 -20.44 -22.86 -6.55
N GLU A 130 -21.52 -22.77 -5.78
CA GLU A 130 -22.55 -21.76 -5.99
C GLU A 130 -22.05 -20.35 -5.68
N GLU A 131 -21.32 -20.17 -4.57
CA GLU A 131 -20.63 -18.93 -4.23
C GLU A 131 -19.63 -18.53 -5.33
N ALA A 132 -18.79 -19.47 -5.80
CA ALA A 132 -17.84 -19.22 -6.89
C ALA A 132 -18.53 -18.85 -8.21
N ARG A 133 -19.63 -19.51 -8.58
CA ARG A 133 -20.44 -19.17 -9.78
C ARG A 133 -21.14 -17.82 -9.67
N ARG A 134 -21.52 -17.41 -8.45
CA ARG A 134 -22.09 -16.08 -8.21
C ARG A 134 -21.01 -15.01 -8.33
N VAL A 135 -19.85 -15.21 -7.70
CA VAL A 135 -18.68 -14.33 -7.84
C VAL A 135 -18.24 -14.24 -9.31
N GLN A 136 -18.21 -15.35 -10.05
CA GLN A 136 -17.85 -15.35 -11.47
C GLN A 136 -18.82 -14.52 -12.32
N ARG A 137 -20.13 -14.55 -12.04
CA ARG A 137 -21.11 -13.64 -12.68
C ARG A 137 -20.89 -12.19 -12.27
N GLU A 138 -20.79 -11.90 -10.97
CA GLU A 138 -20.52 -10.54 -10.47
C GLU A 138 -19.20 -9.94 -11.02
N VAL A 139 -18.18 -10.77 -11.29
CA VAL A 139 -16.93 -10.34 -11.93
C VAL A 139 -17.10 -10.16 -13.44
N SER A 140 -17.74 -11.11 -14.12
CA SER A 140 -17.98 -11.07 -15.57
C SER A 140 -18.81 -9.86 -15.99
N ASP A 141 -19.92 -9.61 -15.30
CA ASP A 141 -20.86 -8.52 -15.62
C ASP A 141 -20.27 -7.13 -15.33
N ARG A 142 -19.23 -7.05 -14.47
CA ARG A 142 -18.54 -5.81 -14.12
C ARG A 142 -17.28 -5.51 -14.93
N HIS A 143 -16.59 -6.52 -15.48
CA HIS A 143 -15.31 -6.34 -16.17
C HIS A 143 -15.36 -6.56 -17.69
N ASN A 144 -16.38 -7.27 -18.20
CA ASN A 144 -16.48 -7.60 -19.62
C ASN A 144 -17.66 -6.90 -20.30
N VAL A 145 -17.68 -5.56 -20.27
CA VAL A 145 -18.32 -4.82 -21.37
C VAL A 145 -17.47 -5.12 -22.61
N ARG A 146 -17.88 -6.11 -23.41
CA ARG A 146 -17.35 -6.26 -24.76
C ARG A 146 -17.66 -4.96 -25.49
N VAL A 147 -16.62 -4.18 -25.80
CA VAL A 147 -16.72 -2.96 -26.60
C VAL A 147 -17.01 -3.37 -28.04
N PHE A 148 -18.26 -3.78 -28.28
CA PHE A 148 -18.83 -3.69 -29.61
C PHE A 148 -18.94 -2.20 -29.93
N LEU A 149 -18.51 -1.83 -31.14
CA LEU A 149 -18.96 -0.55 -31.72
C LEU A 149 -20.50 -0.53 -31.65
N PRO A 150 -21.12 0.61 -31.33
CA PRO A 150 -22.59 0.69 -31.28
C PRO A 150 -23.15 0.16 -32.61
N SER A 151 -24.27 -0.57 -32.53
CA SER A 151 -24.84 -1.30 -33.68
C SER A 151 -25.20 -0.41 -34.87
N GLU A 152 -25.34 0.89 -34.61
CA GLU A 152 -25.34 1.96 -35.61
C GLU A 152 -24.32 3.04 -35.22
N PRO A 153 -23.66 3.71 -36.18
CA PRO A 153 -22.76 4.82 -35.87
C PRO A 153 -23.50 5.97 -35.19
N LEU A 154 -23.00 6.42 -34.03
CA LEU A 154 -23.47 7.66 -33.41
C LEU A 154 -22.94 8.84 -34.22
N TRP A 155 -23.80 9.42 -35.07
CA TRP A 155 -23.43 10.55 -35.91
C TRP A 155 -23.25 11.82 -35.06
N PRO A 156 -22.11 12.53 -35.16
CA PRO A 156 -21.91 13.77 -34.41
C PRO A 156 -22.91 14.85 -34.89
N PRO A 157 -23.33 15.77 -33.99
CA PRO A 157 -24.24 16.85 -34.36
C PRO A 157 -23.68 17.70 -35.52
N LYS A 158 -24.56 18.08 -36.45
CA LYS A 158 -24.15 18.80 -37.68
C LYS A 158 -23.41 20.09 -37.34
N ARG A 159 -22.18 20.21 -37.83
CA ARG A 159 -21.29 21.34 -37.57
C ARG A 159 -21.72 22.57 -38.37
N ASN A 160 -22.48 23.47 -37.75
CA ASN A 160 -22.68 24.82 -38.28
C ASN A 160 -21.32 25.54 -38.29
N ARG A 161 -20.73 25.73 -39.48
CA ARG A 161 -19.56 26.59 -39.67
C ARG A 161 -19.98 28.06 -39.66
N THR A 162 -20.14 28.62 -38.48
CA THR A 162 -19.89 30.05 -38.27
C THR A 162 -18.41 30.20 -37.94
N GLU A 163 -17.65 30.86 -38.80
CA GLU A 163 -16.26 31.21 -38.52
C GLU A 163 -16.21 32.15 -37.30
N PRO A 164 -15.27 31.98 -36.35
CA PRO A 164 -15.03 33.00 -35.34
C PRO A 164 -14.58 34.28 -36.05
N ALA A 165 -15.21 35.40 -35.72
CA ALA A 165 -14.70 36.72 -36.12
C ALA A 165 -13.24 36.86 -35.64
N GLY A 166 -12.39 37.46 -36.47
CA GLY A 166 -10.94 37.35 -36.35
C GLY A 166 -10.39 37.72 -34.98
N TRP A 167 -9.60 36.82 -34.39
CA TRP A 167 -8.77 37.12 -33.23
C TRP A 167 -7.42 37.62 -33.75
N SER A 168 -7.06 38.84 -33.35
CA SER A 168 -5.78 39.46 -33.66
C SER A 168 -4.63 38.58 -33.15
N THR A 169 -3.76 38.14 -34.06
CA THR A 169 -2.45 37.58 -33.73
C THR A 169 -1.61 38.67 -33.06
N GLY A 170 -1.58 38.67 -31.73
CA GLY A 170 -0.93 39.70 -30.90
C GLY A 170 -0.24 39.16 -29.65
N LEU A 171 0.10 37.86 -29.63
CA LEU A 171 1.16 37.33 -28.78
C LEU A 171 2.33 37.00 -29.70
N GLU A 172 3.37 37.82 -29.66
CA GLU A 172 4.71 37.33 -29.94
C GLU A 172 5.11 36.49 -28.72
N ASP A 173 5.14 35.16 -28.86
CA ASP A 173 5.67 34.30 -27.80
C ASP A 173 7.19 34.50 -27.72
N HIS A 174 7.61 35.37 -26.80
CA HIS A 174 9.01 35.64 -26.49
C HIS A 174 9.79 34.36 -26.15
N LEU A 175 11.10 34.36 -26.36
CA LEU A 175 11.92 33.23 -25.89
C LEU A 175 12.12 33.33 -24.37
N LEU A 176 12.24 32.19 -23.68
CA LEU A 176 12.49 32.17 -22.23
C LEU A 176 13.75 32.95 -21.85
N GLU A 177 14.75 32.95 -22.75
CA GLU A 177 16.01 33.69 -22.66
C GLU A 177 15.84 35.22 -22.79
N GLU A 178 14.76 35.71 -23.40
CA GLU A 178 14.45 37.14 -23.50
C GLU A 178 13.73 37.67 -22.25
N ALA A 179 13.03 36.79 -21.53
CA ALA A 179 12.22 37.12 -20.35
C ALA A 179 12.97 37.00 -19.02
N PHE A 180 14.08 36.25 -18.99
CA PHE A 180 14.93 36.10 -17.81
C PHE A 180 16.34 36.61 -18.08
N ASP A 181 16.73 37.66 -17.36
CA ASP A 181 18.12 38.01 -17.15
C ASP A 181 18.77 36.97 -16.22
N TYR A 182 19.46 36.01 -16.84
CA TYR A 182 20.21 34.96 -16.16
C TYR A 182 21.38 35.51 -15.32
N SER A 183 21.86 36.74 -15.54
CA SER A 183 22.93 37.33 -14.72
C SER A 183 22.52 37.53 -13.27
N ARG A 184 21.22 37.71 -13.01
CA ARG A 184 20.62 37.80 -11.67
C ARG A 184 20.26 36.44 -11.07
N CYS A 185 20.25 35.40 -11.89
CA CYS A 185 19.81 34.05 -11.56
C CYS A 185 20.98 33.06 -11.65
N SER A 186 22.07 33.34 -10.93
CA SER A 186 23.23 32.45 -10.91
C SER A 186 22.94 31.14 -10.17
N ILE A 187 23.40 30.03 -10.76
CA ILE A 187 23.47 28.71 -10.15
C ILE A 187 24.20 28.74 -8.78
N THR A 188 25.18 29.63 -8.61
CA THR A 188 25.99 29.72 -7.38
C THR A 188 25.31 30.49 -6.24
N THR A 189 24.33 31.36 -6.54
CA THR A 189 23.60 32.16 -5.54
C THR A 189 22.29 31.51 -5.09
N GLY A 190 21.85 30.48 -5.82
CA GLY A 190 20.57 29.80 -5.62
C GLY A 190 19.37 30.64 -6.08
N PHE A 191 18.19 30.05 -5.99
CA PHE A 191 16.94 30.68 -6.43
C PHE A 191 16.34 31.55 -5.32
N ARG A 192 16.71 32.85 -5.28
CA ARG A 192 16.18 33.85 -4.33
C ARG A 192 15.12 34.73 -4.98
N PHE A 193 14.10 35.14 -4.23
CA PHE A 193 13.09 36.07 -4.72
C PHE A 193 12.80 37.22 -3.76
N TYR A 194 12.46 38.36 -4.33
CA TYR A 194 11.89 39.52 -3.63
C TYR A 194 10.38 39.51 -3.81
N LEU A 195 9.63 39.87 -2.75
CA LEU A 195 8.17 39.93 -2.75
C LEU A 195 7.74 41.38 -2.52
N TYR A 196 6.99 41.96 -3.46
CA TYR A 196 6.38 43.28 -3.28
C TYR A 196 5.27 43.22 -2.23
N ASP A 197 5.09 44.28 -1.44
CA ASP A 197 4.10 44.34 -0.35
C ASP A 197 2.67 44.74 -0.82
N LEU A 198 2.32 44.47 -2.08
CA LEU A 198 0.95 44.60 -2.60
C LEU A 198 0.06 43.47 -2.09
N HIS A 199 -1.21 43.78 -1.78
CA HIS A 199 -2.24 42.81 -1.37
C HIS A 199 -1.84 41.85 -0.24
N SER A 200 -1.07 42.34 0.73
CA SER A 200 -0.53 41.55 1.86
C SER A 200 -1.58 40.87 2.77
N GLY A 201 -2.85 41.24 2.65
CA GLY A 201 -3.96 40.52 3.27
C GLY A 201 -4.25 39.14 2.66
N ASN A 202 -3.87 38.93 1.39
CA ASN A 202 -4.14 37.72 0.62
C ASN A 202 -3.37 36.50 1.16
N VAL A 203 -4.00 35.32 1.13
CA VAL A 203 -3.43 34.06 1.62
C VAL A 203 -2.16 33.63 0.86
N LEU A 204 -2.07 33.89 -0.44
CA LEU A 204 -0.89 33.59 -1.25
C LEU A 204 0.28 34.50 -0.87
N HIS A 205 0.02 35.80 -0.63
CA HIS A 205 1.05 36.74 -0.17
C HIS A 205 1.61 36.35 1.19
N LYS A 206 0.75 35.97 2.15
CA LYS A 206 1.17 35.47 3.47
C LYS A 206 2.06 34.24 3.39
N GLN A 207 1.73 33.27 2.52
CA GLN A 207 2.55 32.06 2.34
C GLN A 207 3.90 32.37 1.65
N LEU A 208 3.91 33.22 0.62
CA LEU A 208 5.15 33.72 0.00
C LEU A 208 6.01 34.51 0.99
N SER A 209 5.37 35.29 1.88
CA SER A 209 6.04 36.11 2.88
C SER A 209 6.88 35.31 3.87
N GLY A 210 6.48 34.07 4.18
CA GLY A 210 7.20 33.15 5.06
C GLY A 210 8.09 32.11 4.34
N HIS A 211 8.25 32.19 3.02
CA HIS A 211 9.02 31.22 2.25
C HIS A 211 10.54 31.38 2.49
N PRO A 212 11.32 30.29 2.72
CA PRO A 212 12.74 30.38 3.09
C PRO A 212 13.64 31.06 2.05
N ASN A 213 13.24 31.05 0.77
CA ASN A 213 13.97 31.70 -0.31
C ASN A 213 13.63 33.19 -0.53
N ARG A 214 12.71 33.77 0.27
CA ARG A 214 12.42 35.20 0.24
C ARG A 214 13.63 35.98 0.76
N ILE A 215 13.95 37.09 0.11
CA ILE A 215 14.90 38.08 0.60
C ILE A 215 14.28 39.47 0.65
N LEU A 216 14.76 40.32 1.56
CA LEU A 216 14.31 41.71 1.72
C LEU A 216 15.04 42.68 0.77
N ASP A 217 16.22 42.29 0.30
CA ASP A 217 17.08 43.10 -0.55
C ASP A 217 16.87 42.75 -2.02
N ALA A 218 16.13 43.60 -2.71
CA ALA A 218 15.76 43.47 -4.12
C ALA A 218 16.96 43.32 -5.07
N THR A 219 18.13 43.88 -4.74
CA THR A 219 19.29 43.88 -5.63
C THR A 219 19.81 42.46 -5.88
N ARG A 220 19.77 41.61 -4.85
CA ARG A 220 20.23 40.20 -4.86
C ARG A 220 19.15 39.19 -5.27
N ALA A 221 17.98 39.64 -5.72
CA ALA A 221 16.89 38.76 -6.12
C ALA A 221 17.11 38.20 -7.53
N CYS A 222 16.88 36.89 -7.73
CA CYS A 222 16.76 36.32 -9.07
C CYS A 222 15.37 36.60 -9.66
N LEU A 223 14.33 36.48 -8.84
CA LEU A 223 12.92 36.69 -9.23
C LEU A 223 12.28 37.82 -8.41
N PHE A 224 11.42 38.61 -9.04
CA PHE A 224 10.50 39.53 -8.36
C PHE A 224 9.08 38.95 -8.40
N VAL A 225 8.39 38.92 -7.26
CA VAL A 225 7.05 38.34 -7.15
C VAL A 225 6.07 39.41 -6.70
N ALA A 226 4.96 39.58 -7.43
CA ALA A 226 3.87 40.48 -7.06
C ALA A 226 2.53 39.74 -7.06
N VAL A 227 1.68 40.02 -6.08
CA VAL A 227 0.24 39.72 -6.13
C VAL A 227 -0.45 40.99 -6.63
N THR A 228 -1.36 40.85 -7.59
CA THR A 228 -1.97 41.98 -8.33
C THR A 228 -3.46 41.75 -8.59
N GLU A 229 -4.23 42.83 -8.69
CA GLU A 229 -5.65 42.87 -9.05
C GLU A 229 -5.86 43.73 -10.32
N ASP A 230 -7.10 43.80 -10.85
CA ASP A 230 -7.45 44.59 -12.06
C ASP A 230 -7.16 46.11 -11.93
N SER A 231 -6.97 46.60 -10.70
CA SER A 231 -6.64 47.99 -10.38
C SER A 231 -5.14 48.31 -10.42
N ASP A 232 -4.27 47.29 -10.43
CA ASP A 232 -2.81 47.47 -10.37
C ASP A 232 -2.19 47.57 -11.77
N ALA A 233 -1.26 48.50 -11.94
CA ALA A 233 -0.47 48.61 -13.16
C ALA A 233 0.95 48.06 -12.91
N PRO A 234 1.37 46.92 -13.48
CA PRO A 234 2.69 46.34 -13.20
C PRO A 234 3.87 47.29 -13.47
N LYS A 235 3.70 48.23 -14.41
CA LYS A 235 4.68 49.28 -14.75
C LYS A 235 4.95 50.30 -13.62
N THR A 236 4.17 50.32 -12.54
CA THR A 236 4.42 51.19 -11.38
C THR A 236 5.19 50.49 -10.26
N LEU A 237 5.56 49.21 -10.41
CA LEU A 237 6.37 48.48 -9.43
C LEU A 237 7.82 49.00 -9.43
N GLU A 238 8.40 49.20 -8.24
CA GLU A 238 9.69 49.89 -8.04
C GLU A 238 10.87 49.28 -8.82
N HIS A 239 10.83 47.96 -9.08
CA HIS A 239 11.90 47.24 -9.80
C HIS A 239 11.42 46.65 -11.12
N TRP A 240 10.34 47.19 -11.70
CA TRP A 240 9.87 46.81 -13.03
C TRP A 240 10.94 47.17 -14.09
N ASN A 241 11.73 46.17 -14.51
CA ASN A 241 12.86 46.30 -15.43
C ASN A 241 12.41 46.58 -16.89
N GLY A 242 11.70 47.69 -17.11
CA GLY A 242 11.14 48.12 -18.40
C GLY A 242 9.98 47.24 -18.88
N GLU A 243 10.30 45.99 -19.22
CA GLU A 243 9.43 45.03 -19.91
C GLU A 243 8.99 43.86 -19.00
N GLY A 244 9.27 43.93 -17.70
CA GLY A 244 8.85 42.89 -16.75
C GLY A 244 9.75 41.65 -16.67
N GLN A 245 10.99 41.74 -17.17
CA GLN A 245 11.97 40.65 -17.04
C GLN A 245 12.14 40.20 -15.58
N ASN A 246 12.30 38.90 -15.36
CA ASN A 246 12.42 38.26 -14.04
C ASN A 246 11.22 38.53 -13.10
N HIS A 247 10.04 38.91 -13.60
CA HIS A 247 8.84 39.07 -12.77
C HIS A 247 7.93 37.84 -12.84
N LEU A 248 7.33 37.49 -11.70
CA LEU A 248 6.22 36.57 -11.54
C LEU A 248 5.03 37.35 -10.96
N LEU A 249 4.00 37.54 -11.79
CA LEU A 249 2.75 38.19 -11.42
C LEU A 249 1.71 37.12 -11.10
N ILE A 250 1.19 37.15 -9.88
CA ILE A 250 0.01 36.38 -9.47
C ILE A 250 -1.18 37.33 -9.61
N HIS A 251 -1.96 37.16 -10.66
CA HIS A 251 -3.05 38.06 -11.02
C HIS A 251 -4.39 37.49 -10.58
N LEU A 252 -5.00 38.14 -9.58
CA LEU A 252 -6.27 37.77 -8.96
C LEU A 252 -7.49 38.37 -9.70
N GLY A 253 -7.25 39.28 -10.65
CA GLY A 253 -8.30 39.93 -11.43
C GLY A 253 -8.90 39.03 -12.51
N ILE A 254 -9.92 39.56 -13.17
CA ILE A 254 -10.70 38.84 -14.19
C ILE A 254 -10.27 39.25 -15.62
N THR A 255 -9.50 40.33 -15.77
CA THR A 255 -9.23 40.91 -17.09
C THR A 255 -7.95 40.40 -17.76
N ASP A 256 -8.11 39.70 -18.89
CA ASP A 256 -7.02 39.29 -19.79
C ASP A 256 -6.43 40.48 -20.61
N ASN A 257 -6.32 41.70 -20.06
CA ASN A 257 -5.95 42.91 -20.81
C ASN A 257 -4.83 43.75 -20.16
N ILE A 258 -3.94 43.13 -19.39
CA ILE A 258 -2.79 43.79 -18.76
C ILE A 258 -1.57 43.68 -19.69
N ASP A 259 -0.78 44.75 -19.80
CA ASP A 259 0.44 44.76 -20.60
C ASP A 259 1.63 44.18 -19.79
N TRP A 260 1.66 42.85 -19.67
CA TRP A 260 2.67 42.07 -18.92
C TRP A 260 4.00 41.87 -19.67
N GLN A 261 4.05 42.15 -20.98
CA GLN A 261 5.23 42.02 -21.86
C GLN A 261 6.03 40.72 -21.67
N LYS A 262 7.10 40.73 -20.85
CA LYS A 262 7.98 39.59 -20.60
C LYS A 262 7.85 38.95 -19.20
N ALA A 263 6.90 39.40 -18.38
CA ALA A 263 6.67 38.79 -17.07
C ALA A 263 5.99 37.41 -17.17
N VAL A 264 6.32 36.51 -16.25
CA VAL A 264 5.55 35.27 -16.03
C VAL A 264 4.26 35.65 -15.30
N VAL A 265 3.11 35.27 -15.83
CA VAL A 265 1.78 35.53 -15.26
C VAL A 265 1.12 34.22 -14.83
N VAL A 266 0.52 34.23 -13.65
CA VAL A 266 -0.35 33.17 -13.15
C VAL A 266 -1.72 33.78 -12.86
N GLN A 267 -2.75 33.28 -13.54
CA GLN A 267 -4.11 33.85 -13.54
C GLN A 267 -5.17 32.74 -13.55
N ASP A 268 -6.43 33.08 -13.28
CA ASP A 268 -7.56 32.13 -13.28
C ASP A 268 -8.41 32.25 -14.58
N SER A 269 -7.76 32.14 -15.75
CA SER A 269 -8.44 32.22 -17.06
C SER A 269 -7.84 31.25 -18.10
N VAL A 270 -8.73 30.52 -18.79
CA VAL A 270 -8.42 29.35 -19.60
C VAL A 270 -7.54 29.69 -20.80
N LEU A 271 -6.33 29.14 -20.82
CA LEU A 271 -5.37 29.33 -21.91
C LEU A 271 -5.63 28.33 -23.05
N ARG A 272 -5.76 28.86 -24.27
CA ARG A 272 -5.90 28.07 -25.51
C ARG A 272 -4.58 27.83 -26.25
N TYR A 273 -3.54 28.59 -25.92
CA TYR A 273 -2.21 28.49 -26.55
C TYR A 273 -1.15 28.19 -25.49
N PRO A 274 -0.14 27.37 -25.81
CA PRO A 274 0.97 27.10 -24.89
C PRO A 274 1.84 28.34 -24.76
N SER A 275 2.13 28.76 -23.53
CA SER A 275 3.12 29.81 -23.26
C SER A 275 3.90 29.47 -21.99
N PRO A 276 5.24 29.46 -21.99
CA PRO A 276 6.03 29.18 -20.79
C PRO A 276 5.91 30.30 -19.73
N PHE A 277 5.35 31.45 -20.12
CA PHE A 277 5.12 32.59 -19.23
C PHE A 277 3.72 32.61 -18.64
N ARG A 278 2.72 31.98 -19.25
CA ARG A 278 1.34 31.98 -18.73
C ARG A 278 0.98 30.63 -18.14
N ASN A 279 0.67 30.60 -16.86
CA ASN A 279 0.05 29.46 -16.22
C ASN A 279 -1.38 29.83 -15.84
N SER A 280 -2.34 28.98 -16.19
CA SER A 280 -3.71 29.13 -15.67
C SER A 280 -3.95 28.17 -14.52
N VAL A 281 -4.49 28.65 -13.40
CA VAL A 281 -4.77 27.85 -12.22
C VAL A 281 -5.78 28.54 -11.32
N PHE A 282 -6.54 27.76 -10.56
CA PHE A 282 -7.46 28.29 -9.55
C PHE A 282 -6.67 28.97 -8.42
N LEU A 283 -6.85 30.27 -8.23
CA LEU A 283 -6.07 31.07 -7.27
C LEU A 283 -6.74 31.21 -5.89
N ASN A 284 -8.05 31.00 -5.79
CA ASN A 284 -8.80 31.13 -4.53
C ASN A 284 -8.72 29.85 -3.66
N VAL A 285 -7.49 29.45 -3.32
CA VAL A 285 -7.18 28.28 -2.49
C VAL A 285 -7.16 28.65 -1.00
N PRO A 286 -7.51 27.72 -0.08
CA PRO A 286 -7.53 28.01 1.35
C PRO A 286 -6.12 28.14 1.95
N GLU A 287 -6.04 28.79 3.11
CA GLU A 287 -4.84 28.83 3.93
C GLU A 287 -4.44 27.42 4.41
N PHE A 288 -3.13 27.17 4.55
CA PHE A 288 -2.60 25.88 4.97
C PHE A 288 -2.53 25.79 6.51
N ASP A 289 -3.17 24.78 7.09
CA ASP A 289 -3.07 24.42 8.50
C ASP A 289 -2.46 23.02 8.68
N GLU A 290 -1.34 22.92 9.39
CA GLU A 290 -0.52 21.72 9.45
C GLU A 290 -1.21 20.50 10.13
N LEU A 291 -2.23 20.74 10.96
CA LEU A 291 -2.91 19.71 11.76
C LEU A 291 -4.31 19.34 11.24
N THR A 292 -4.93 20.19 10.42
CA THR A 292 -6.33 20.04 10.00
C THR A 292 -6.55 20.03 8.49
N ASP A 293 -5.57 20.43 7.66
CA ASP A 293 -5.73 20.49 6.20
C ASP A 293 -6.25 19.17 5.59
N TRP A 294 -5.76 18.04 6.12
CA TRP A 294 -6.13 16.69 5.71
C TRP A 294 -7.65 16.41 5.77
N LYS A 295 -8.39 17.09 6.65
CA LYS A 295 -9.83 16.89 6.87
C LYS A 295 -10.69 17.36 5.68
N ARG A 296 -10.14 18.23 4.81
CA ARG A 296 -10.84 18.76 3.63
C ARG A 296 -10.99 17.72 2.52
N TYR A 297 -10.08 16.75 2.46
CA TYR A 297 -10.01 15.80 1.35
C TYR A 297 -10.93 14.59 1.57
N VAL A 298 -11.62 14.16 0.50
CA VAL A 298 -12.57 13.05 0.54
C VAL A 298 -11.83 11.69 0.51
N PRO A 299 -12.33 10.65 1.22
CA PRO A 299 -11.84 9.28 1.08
C PRO A 299 -11.90 8.77 -0.36
N LEU A 300 -10.87 8.03 -0.80
CA LEU A 300 -10.80 7.48 -2.16
C LEU A 300 -11.66 6.21 -2.32
N LEU A 301 -11.87 5.49 -1.20
CA LEU A 301 -12.71 4.31 -1.10
C LEU A 301 -13.95 4.59 -0.22
N PRO A 302 -15.11 3.94 -0.47
CA PRO A 302 -15.35 2.93 -1.51
C PRO A 302 -15.29 3.50 -2.93
N HIS A 303 -14.89 2.64 -3.89
CA HIS A 303 -14.84 3.03 -5.29
C HIS A 303 -16.22 3.45 -5.82
N LYS A 304 -17.22 2.59 -5.59
CA LYS A 304 -18.59 2.76 -6.12
C LYS A 304 -19.20 4.01 -5.51
N ARG A 305 -19.45 5.00 -6.36
CA ARG A 305 -20.19 6.22 -6.03
C ARG A 305 -21.65 6.08 -6.50
N LYS A 306 -22.49 7.05 -6.17
CA LYS A 306 -23.91 7.06 -6.52
C LYS A 306 -24.08 7.18 -8.04
N ASN A 307 -23.35 8.11 -8.64
CA ASN A 307 -23.39 8.44 -10.06
C ASN A 307 -22.09 7.98 -10.74
N LEU A 308 -22.17 7.55 -12.00
CA LEU A 308 -20.99 7.33 -12.85
C LEU A 308 -20.38 8.68 -13.25
N LEU A 309 -21.20 9.59 -13.78
CA LEU A 309 -20.79 10.90 -14.28
C LEU A 309 -21.67 12.00 -13.68
N ALA A 310 -21.05 13.11 -13.26
CA ALA A 310 -21.75 14.35 -12.92
C ALA A 310 -21.28 15.51 -13.81
N TYR A 311 -22.18 16.46 -14.07
CA TYR A 311 -21.88 17.73 -14.74
C TYR A 311 -22.54 18.86 -13.96
N LYS A 312 -21.73 19.83 -13.53
CA LYS A 312 -22.14 20.98 -12.74
C LYS A 312 -21.96 22.24 -13.60
N GLY A 313 -23.01 22.65 -14.29
CA GLY A 313 -22.99 23.79 -15.20
C GLY A 313 -24.27 23.89 -16.03
N ASN A 314 -24.34 24.93 -16.89
CA ASN A 314 -25.50 25.20 -17.74
C ASN A 314 -25.22 25.05 -19.25
N SER A 315 -23.95 25.13 -19.69
CA SER A 315 -23.57 25.24 -21.11
C SER A 315 -23.92 24.02 -21.97
N LEU A 316 -24.03 22.83 -21.37
CA LEU A 316 -24.18 21.56 -22.11
C LEU A 316 -25.51 20.83 -21.90
N LEU A 317 -26.43 21.38 -21.09
CA LEU A 317 -27.67 20.68 -20.70
C LEU A 317 -28.49 20.17 -21.89
N ASP A 318 -28.56 20.97 -22.96
CA ASP A 318 -29.29 20.63 -24.20
C ASP A 318 -28.68 19.44 -24.99
N VAL A 319 -27.38 19.17 -24.79
CA VAL A 319 -26.61 18.14 -25.53
C VAL A 319 -26.43 16.85 -24.71
N LEU A 320 -26.55 16.92 -23.39
CA LEU A 320 -26.36 15.79 -22.48
C LEU A 320 -27.52 14.78 -22.47
N GLY A 321 -28.63 15.08 -23.15
CA GLY A 321 -29.83 14.23 -23.17
C GLY A 321 -29.60 12.80 -23.67
N ASP A 322 -28.80 12.62 -24.72
CA ASP A 322 -28.51 11.29 -25.26
C ASP A 322 -27.46 10.53 -24.42
N LEU A 323 -26.51 11.25 -23.83
CA LEU A 323 -25.56 10.68 -22.87
C LEU A 323 -26.30 10.14 -21.62
N LYS A 324 -27.31 10.86 -21.15
CA LYS A 324 -28.18 10.43 -20.05
C LYS A 324 -28.93 9.13 -20.39
N LYS A 325 -29.57 9.06 -21.56
CA LYS A 325 -30.23 7.83 -22.04
C LYS A 325 -29.27 6.64 -22.12
N SER A 326 -28.04 6.85 -22.61
CA SER A 326 -27.02 5.79 -22.70
C SER A 326 -26.67 5.21 -21.33
N ALA A 327 -26.52 6.09 -20.33
CA ALA A 327 -26.26 5.69 -18.95
C ALA A 327 -27.46 4.95 -18.32
N GLU A 328 -28.67 5.50 -18.45
CA GLU A 328 -29.92 4.90 -17.93
C GLU A 328 -30.18 3.51 -18.54
N ASN A 329 -29.96 3.35 -19.85
CA ASN A 329 -30.05 2.05 -20.55
C ASN A 329 -29.04 1.00 -20.04
N SER A 330 -28.00 1.43 -19.32
CA SER A 330 -26.92 0.57 -18.80
C SER A 330 -26.92 0.49 -17.26
N GLU A 331 -28.02 0.91 -16.64
CA GLU A 331 -28.24 1.00 -15.18
C GLU A 331 -27.25 1.93 -14.43
N ASP A 332 -26.57 2.84 -15.15
CA ASP A 332 -25.71 3.86 -14.56
C ASP A 332 -26.48 5.13 -14.23
N ALA A 333 -26.40 5.60 -12.98
CA ALA A 333 -26.93 6.91 -12.62
C ALA A 333 -25.99 8.05 -13.06
N VAL A 334 -26.57 9.18 -13.47
CA VAL A 334 -25.85 10.41 -13.81
C VAL A 334 -26.53 11.62 -13.17
N ASP A 335 -25.74 12.65 -12.85
CA ASP A 335 -26.24 13.90 -12.27
C ASP A 335 -25.79 15.10 -13.11
N PHE A 336 -26.69 15.55 -13.99
CA PHE A 336 -26.47 16.71 -14.86
C PHE A 336 -27.28 17.93 -14.38
N SER A 337 -27.38 18.11 -13.06
CA SER A 337 -28.00 19.30 -12.48
C SER A 337 -26.99 20.45 -12.36
N PRO A 338 -27.41 21.74 -12.47
CA PRO A 338 -26.50 22.87 -12.29
C PRO A 338 -25.82 22.94 -10.91
N GLN A 339 -26.34 22.18 -9.93
CA GLN A 339 -25.82 22.04 -8.58
C GLN A 339 -25.36 20.60 -8.26
N ALA A 340 -24.96 19.82 -9.28
CA ALA A 340 -24.60 18.41 -9.15
C ALA A 340 -23.51 18.16 -8.09
N GLU A 341 -23.70 17.11 -7.27
CA GLU A 341 -22.77 16.79 -6.18
C GLU A 341 -21.59 15.95 -6.72
N LEU A 342 -20.47 16.61 -7.03
CA LEU A 342 -19.27 15.95 -7.58
C LEU A 342 -18.72 14.82 -6.67
N LYS A 343 -18.88 14.97 -5.35
CA LYS A 343 -18.52 13.94 -4.34
C LYS A 343 -19.29 12.63 -4.53
N GLY A 344 -20.49 12.70 -5.08
CA GLY A 344 -21.36 11.57 -5.40
C GLY A 344 -21.04 10.87 -6.73
N ALA A 345 -20.04 11.32 -7.49
CA ALA A 345 -19.74 10.84 -8.84
C ALA A 345 -18.39 10.10 -8.96
N VAL A 346 -18.25 9.24 -9.99
CA VAL A 346 -16.94 8.66 -10.36
C VAL A 346 -16.12 9.62 -11.20
N PHE A 347 -16.78 10.23 -12.18
CA PHE A 347 -16.24 11.20 -13.12
C PHE A 347 -17.00 12.53 -13.01
N SER A 348 -16.29 13.65 -13.21
CA SER A 348 -16.87 14.99 -13.28
C SER A 348 -16.61 15.59 -14.65
N LEU A 349 -17.64 16.08 -15.33
CA LEU A 349 -17.54 16.65 -16.67
C LEU A 349 -17.20 18.15 -16.61
N LEU A 350 -16.20 18.58 -17.37
CA LEU A 350 -15.75 19.98 -17.44
C LEU A 350 -15.76 20.48 -18.88
N ASP A 351 -16.31 21.68 -19.07
CA ASP A 351 -16.40 22.37 -20.35
C ASP A 351 -15.51 23.62 -20.33
N PRO A 352 -14.37 23.63 -21.06
CA PRO A 352 -13.51 24.81 -21.19
C PRO A 352 -14.13 26.01 -21.93
N ALA A 353 -15.39 25.92 -22.37
CA ALA A 353 -16.16 27.10 -22.77
C ALA A 353 -16.60 27.95 -21.57
N ASP A 354 -16.75 27.36 -20.37
CA ASP A 354 -17.09 28.07 -19.14
C ASP A 354 -15.82 28.61 -18.45
N ASN A 355 -15.23 29.64 -19.06
CA ASN A 355 -13.94 30.21 -18.68
C ASN A 355 -13.86 30.56 -17.18
N ALA A 356 -14.93 31.15 -16.63
CA ALA A 356 -14.97 31.65 -15.26
C ALA A 356 -15.11 30.55 -14.19
N ALA A 357 -15.64 29.36 -14.55
CA ALA A 357 -15.81 28.26 -13.60
C ALA A 357 -14.79 27.13 -13.77
N PHE A 358 -14.05 27.08 -14.89
CA PHE A 358 -13.29 25.89 -15.29
C PHE A 358 -12.25 25.42 -14.26
N HIS A 359 -11.34 26.27 -13.78
CA HIS A 359 -10.32 25.83 -12.81
C HIS A 359 -10.91 25.57 -11.43
N HIS A 360 -11.95 26.32 -11.03
CA HIS A 360 -12.69 26.03 -9.81
C HIS A 360 -13.33 24.64 -9.86
N LEU A 361 -13.97 24.26 -10.97
CA LEU A 361 -14.53 22.92 -11.17
C LEU A 361 -13.44 21.84 -11.25
N LEU A 362 -12.28 22.14 -11.83
CA LEU A 362 -11.11 21.24 -11.85
C LEU A 362 -10.62 20.97 -10.42
N TYR A 363 -10.41 22.02 -9.63
CA TYR A 363 -10.04 21.95 -8.22
C TYR A 363 -11.11 21.22 -7.36
N GLU A 364 -12.39 21.54 -7.53
CA GLU A 364 -13.51 20.91 -6.82
C GLU A 364 -13.62 19.41 -7.15
N SER A 365 -13.44 19.02 -8.42
CA SER A 365 -13.49 17.61 -8.82
C SER A 365 -12.36 16.78 -8.20
N LEU A 366 -11.13 17.32 -8.14
CA LEU A 366 -10.01 16.68 -7.44
C LEU A 366 -10.26 16.57 -5.92
N LEU A 367 -10.77 17.64 -5.28
CA LEU A 367 -11.17 17.65 -3.87
C LEU A 367 -12.21 16.58 -3.54
N ALA A 368 -13.19 16.39 -4.43
CA ALA A 368 -14.26 15.41 -4.31
C ALA A 368 -13.78 13.94 -4.45
N GLY A 369 -12.55 13.73 -4.95
CA GLY A 369 -12.05 12.43 -5.37
C GLY A 369 -12.72 11.91 -6.64
N SER A 370 -13.21 12.81 -7.49
CA SER A 370 -13.78 12.52 -8.81
C SER A 370 -12.74 12.72 -9.90
N ILE A 371 -12.81 11.95 -10.99
CA ILE A 371 -11.88 12.08 -12.11
C ILE A 371 -12.39 13.18 -13.06
N PRO A 372 -11.61 14.25 -13.32
CA PRO A 372 -11.97 15.27 -14.30
C PRO A 372 -12.06 14.70 -15.72
N VAL A 373 -13.16 14.97 -16.42
CA VAL A 373 -13.40 14.64 -17.82
C VAL A 373 -13.46 15.95 -18.61
N VAL A 374 -12.37 16.29 -19.29
CA VAL A 374 -12.19 17.60 -19.93
C VAL A 374 -12.62 17.51 -21.40
N LEU A 375 -13.60 18.32 -21.79
CA LEU A 375 -14.25 18.27 -23.11
C LEU A 375 -13.49 18.94 -24.27
N ASP A 376 -12.19 19.15 -24.08
CA ASP A 376 -11.28 19.74 -25.06
C ASP A 376 -9.94 18.96 -25.06
N ALA A 377 -9.55 18.49 -26.24
CA ALA A 377 -8.33 17.72 -26.42
C ALA A 377 -7.07 18.60 -26.41
N ASP A 378 -7.22 19.92 -26.63
CA ASP A 378 -6.14 20.86 -26.88
C ASP A 378 -5.98 21.92 -25.76
N VAL A 379 -7.02 22.16 -24.94
CA VAL A 379 -6.96 23.10 -23.79
C VAL A 379 -5.73 22.90 -22.89
N LYS A 380 -5.17 24.00 -22.37
CA LYS A 380 -4.06 23.91 -21.41
C LYS A 380 -4.56 23.87 -19.98
N LEU A 381 -4.13 22.83 -19.26
CA LEU A 381 -4.39 22.62 -17.84
C LEU A 381 -3.25 23.24 -17.01
N PRO A 382 -3.43 23.42 -15.68
CA PRO A 382 -2.40 24.03 -14.84
C PRO A 382 -1.06 23.29 -14.92
N PHE A 383 0.00 23.99 -15.33
CA PHE A 383 1.36 23.45 -15.51
C PHE A 383 1.43 22.21 -16.43
N ASP A 384 0.67 22.20 -17.55
CA ASP A 384 0.62 21.12 -18.58
C ASP A 384 2.00 20.76 -19.19
N ASP A 385 3.02 21.62 -19.04
CA ASP A 385 4.42 21.38 -19.42
C ASP A 385 5.21 20.53 -18.40
N LEU A 386 4.76 20.50 -17.14
CA LEU A 386 5.42 19.84 -16.01
C LEU A 386 4.64 18.62 -15.50
N ILE A 387 3.31 18.70 -15.53
CA ILE A 387 2.38 17.74 -14.93
C ILE A 387 1.66 16.95 -16.03
N ASP A 388 1.71 15.63 -15.94
CA ASP A 388 1.00 14.72 -16.85
C ASP A 388 -0.46 14.57 -16.44
N TRP A 389 -1.31 15.45 -16.96
CA TRP A 389 -2.74 15.42 -16.70
C TRP A 389 -3.43 14.13 -17.18
N LYS A 390 -2.80 13.29 -18.01
CA LYS A 390 -3.35 11.97 -18.40
C LYS A 390 -3.37 10.98 -17.23
N LEU A 391 -2.53 11.20 -16.21
CA LEU A 391 -2.50 10.36 -15.00
C LEU A 391 -3.69 10.61 -14.07
N VAL A 392 -4.41 11.73 -14.25
CA VAL A 392 -5.47 12.15 -13.32
C VAL A 392 -6.79 12.53 -14.00
N SER A 393 -6.80 12.79 -15.31
CA SER A 393 -7.97 13.26 -16.06
C SER A 393 -8.18 12.50 -17.37
N VAL A 394 -9.42 12.49 -17.86
CA VAL A 394 -9.82 11.91 -19.14
C VAL A 394 -10.11 13.04 -20.13
N ARG A 395 -9.30 13.16 -21.19
CA ARG A 395 -9.46 14.24 -22.19
C ARG A 395 -10.19 13.71 -23.43
N VAL A 396 -11.34 14.30 -23.75
CA VAL A 396 -12.21 13.86 -24.86
C VAL A 396 -12.71 15.09 -25.61
N SER A 397 -12.68 15.09 -26.94
CA SER A 397 -13.29 16.19 -27.69
C SER A 397 -14.81 16.23 -27.49
N LYS A 398 -15.40 17.41 -27.27
CA LYS A 398 -16.87 17.59 -27.16
C LYS A 398 -17.70 16.92 -28.26
N TRP A 399 -17.14 16.72 -29.46
CA TRP A 399 -17.82 16.02 -30.55
C TRP A 399 -18.05 14.51 -30.29
N ARG A 400 -17.31 13.91 -29.34
CA ARG A 400 -17.47 12.52 -28.88
C ARG A 400 -18.34 12.41 -27.63
N LEU A 401 -19.07 13.46 -27.24
CA LEU A 401 -20.06 13.40 -26.15
C LEU A 401 -21.04 12.21 -26.28
N PRO A 402 -21.58 11.85 -27.46
CA PRO A 402 -22.44 10.67 -27.60
C PRO A 402 -21.75 9.34 -27.23
N GLU A 403 -20.44 9.24 -27.43
CA GLU A 403 -19.65 8.03 -27.14
C GLU A 403 -19.12 8.01 -25.69
N LEU A 404 -19.19 9.13 -24.97
CA LEU A 404 -18.46 9.33 -23.72
C LEU A 404 -18.79 8.30 -22.65
N HIS A 405 -20.05 7.88 -22.53
CA HIS A 405 -20.49 6.85 -21.58
C HIS A 405 -19.74 5.52 -21.79
N TYR A 406 -19.58 5.07 -23.03
CA TYR A 406 -18.82 3.87 -23.37
C TYR A 406 -17.33 4.04 -23.11
N ILE A 407 -16.76 5.22 -23.39
CA ILE A 407 -15.36 5.54 -23.09
C ILE A 407 -15.10 5.43 -21.59
N LEU A 408 -15.93 6.04 -20.75
CA LEU A 408 -15.76 6.02 -19.29
C LEU A 408 -15.96 4.63 -18.70
N ARG A 409 -16.91 3.83 -19.21
CA ARG A 409 -17.10 2.42 -18.81
C ARG A 409 -15.96 1.50 -19.25
N SER A 410 -15.15 1.89 -20.24
CA SER A 410 -14.01 1.09 -20.70
C SER A 410 -12.78 1.17 -19.79
N ILE A 411 -12.74 2.15 -18.87
CA ILE A 411 -11.59 2.37 -17.97
C ILE A 411 -11.65 1.33 -16.83
N PRO A 412 -10.62 0.47 -16.68
CA PRO A 412 -10.57 -0.53 -15.61
C PRO A 412 -10.63 0.07 -14.19
N LEU A 413 -11.24 -0.67 -13.27
CA LEU A 413 -11.30 -0.30 -11.84
C LEU A 413 -9.93 0.03 -11.20
N PRO A 414 -8.84 -0.74 -11.44
CA PRO A 414 -7.51 -0.39 -10.92
C PRO A 414 -7.04 0.99 -11.39
N ASP A 415 -7.30 1.31 -12.67
CA ASP A 415 -6.87 2.58 -13.27
C ASP A 415 -7.69 3.74 -12.71
N VAL A 416 -9.01 3.58 -12.54
CA VAL A 416 -9.85 4.59 -11.85
C VAL A 416 -9.37 4.86 -10.42
N LEU A 417 -8.95 3.83 -9.69
CA LEU A 417 -8.42 3.99 -8.34
C LEU A 417 -7.06 4.69 -8.34
N GLU A 418 -6.19 4.39 -9.30
CA GLU A 418 -4.87 5.00 -9.43
C GLU A 418 -4.94 6.45 -9.92
N MET A 419 -5.87 6.78 -10.83
CA MET A 419 -6.16 8.15 -11.25
C MET A 419 -6.67 8.99 -10.08
N ARG A 420 -7.57 8.47 -9.26
CA ARG A 420 -8.04 9.13 -8.03
C ARG A 420 -6.91 9.35 -7.01
N ARG A 421 -6.07 8.34 -6.81
CA ARG A 421 -4.90 8.42 -5.91
C ARG A 421 -3.90 9.48 -6.39
N THR A 422 -3.60 9.48 -7.68
CA THR A 422 -2.66 10.43 -8.28
C THR A 422 -3.26 11.83 -8.29
N GLY A 423 -4.56 11.99 -8.54
CA GLY A 423 -5.29 13.25 -8.40
C GLY A 423 -5.23 13.83 -6.99
N ARG A 424 -5.39 12.98 -5.97
CA ARG A 424 -5.21 13.35 -4.55
C ARG A 424 -3.77 13.79 -4.25
N ILE A 425 -2.77 13.10 -4.79
CA ILE A 425 -1.35 13.48 -4.62
C ILE A 425 -1.03 14.80 -5.32
N PHE A 426 -1.49 15.00 -6.56
CA PHE A 426 -1.33 16.27 -7.27
C PHE A 426 -2.04 17.41 -6.54
N LEU A 427 -3.22 17.15 -5.97
CA LEU A 427 -3.91 18.12 -5.13
C LEU A 427 -3.06 18.47 -3.89
N GLU A 428 -2.67 17.49 -3.07
CA GLU A 428 -1.91 17.73 -1.84
C GLU A 428 -0.56 18.44 -2.05
N ASN A 429 0.13 18.15 -3.16
CA ASN A 429 1.46 18.69 -3.42
C ASN A 429 1.45 19.97 -4.28
N TYR A 430 0.44 20.19 -5.14
CA TYR A 430 0.45 21.29 -6.12
C TYR A 430 -0.67 22.33 -6.00
N PHE A 431 -1.88 21.93 -5.61
CA PHE A 431 -3.08 22.78 -5.80
C PHE A 431 -3.95 22.93 -4.55
N GLY A 432 -3.74 22.11 -3.51
CA GLY A 432 -4.72 21.88 -2.45
C GLY A 432 -4.95 23.08 -1.53
N ASN A 433 -3.93 23.91 -1.33
CA ASN A 433 -3.91 25.04 -0.41
C ASN A 433 -2.85 26.07 -0.86
N ALA A 434 -2.86 27.25 -0.24
CA ALA A 434 -1.97 28.36 -0.56
C ALA A 434 -0.48 28.01 -0.44
N LYS A 435 -0.08 27.09 0.44
CA LYS A 435 1.31 26.61 0.56
C LYS A 435 1.68 25.78 -0.66
N ALA A 436 0.93 24.72 -0.97
CA ALA A 436 1.17 23.87 -2.14
C ALA A 436 1.25 24.69 -3.45
N LEU A 437 0.32 25.62 -3.63
CA LEU A 437 0.25 26.44 -4.85
C LEU A 437 1.43 27.41 -4.99
N THR A 438 1.77 28.17 -3.94
CA THR A 438 2.90 29.13 -4.00
C THR A 438 4.24 28.43 -4.19
N TRP A 439 4.46 27.31 -3.51
CA TRP A 439 5.64 26.45 -3.69
C TRP A 439 5.74 25.87 -5.11
N THR A 440 4.59 25.54 -5.71
CA THR A 440 4.49 25.04 -7.09
C THR A 440 4.81 26.12 -8.11
N MET A 441 4.24 27.32 -7.98
CA MET A 441 4.53 28.47 -8.84
C MET A 441 6.04 28.79 -8.86
N LEU A 442 6.66 28.89 -7.68
CA LEU A 442 8.09 29.14 -7.54
C LEU A 442 8.94 27.99 -8.10
N SER A 443 8.55 26.74 -7.86
CA SER A 443 9.26 25.56 -8.37
C SER A 443 9.15 25.41 -9.89
N ALA A 444 8.02 25.76 -10.48
CA ALA A 444 7.81 25.75 -11.93
C ALA A 444 8.74 26.77 -12.63
N VAL A 445 8.77 28.01 -12.13
CA VAL A 445 9.68 29.05 -12.65
C VAL A 445 11.14 28.63 -12.49
N ARG A 446 11.54 28.19 -11.29
CA ARG A 446 12.89 27.69 -11.00
C ARG A 446 13.31 26.52 -11.92
N TRP A 447 12.38 25.60 -12.20
CA TRP A 447 12.62 24.47 -13.08
C TRP A 447 12.84 24.91 -14.53
N ARG A 448 12.01 25.84 -15.03
CA ARG A 448 12.10 26.37 -16.41
C ARG A 448 13.44 27.06 -16.67
N ILE A 449 13.98 27.80 -15.70
CA ILE A 449 15.29 28.46 -15.80
C ILE A 449 16.49 27.56 -15.41
N GLY A 450 16.28 26.26 -15.17
CA GLY A 450 17.38 25.31 -14.98
C GLY A 450 18.16 25.43 -13.65
N ILE A 451 17.57 26.00 -12.60
CA ILE A 451 18.26 26.20 -11.30
C ILE A 451 17.87 25.09 -10.29
N PRO A 452 18.84 24.41 -9.66
CA PRO A 452 18.54 23.49 -8.57
C PRO A 452 17.96 24.25 -7.38
N SER A 453 16.99 23.66 -6.67
CA SER A 453 16.56 24.26 -5.41
C SER A 453 17.64 24.13 -4.34
N ASP A 454 17.63 25.07 -3.41
CA ASP A 454 18.28 24.90 -2.10
C ASP A 454 17.92 23.52 -1.53
N SER A 455 18.90 22.87 -0.91
CA SER A 455 18.62 21.72 -0.04
C SER A 455 17.71 22.16 1.10
N ARG A 456 16.83 21.29 1.58
CA ARG A 456 16.07 21.52 2.82
C ARG A 456 17.03 21.95 3.95
N PRO A 457 16.63 22.85 4.86
CA PRO A 457 17.36 23.11 6.10
C PRO A 457 17.67 21.78 6.79
N VAL A 458 18.90 21.62 7.29
CA VAL A 458 19.35 20.32 7.82
C VAL A 458 18.95 20.21 9.28
N ASP A 459 18.28 19.10 9.64
CA ASP A 459 17.91 18.79 11.01
C ASP A 459 19.16 18.58 11.88
N SER A 460 19.58 19.68 12.52
CA SER A 460 20.83 19.74 13.26
C SER A 460 20.70 18.97 14.57
N ALA A 461 21.40 17.84 14.67
CA ALA A 461 21.33 17.05 15.90
C ALA A 461 22.02 17.77 17.07
N ARG A 462 21.48 17.58 18.27
CA ARG A 462 22.07 18.13 19.50
C ARG A 462 23.02 17.10 20.12
N PRO A 463 24.31 17.41 20.36
CA PRO A 463 25.24 16.48 21.01
C PRO A 463 24.84 16.17 22.45
N LEU A 464 25.09 14.94 22.89
CA LEU A 464 24.69 14.48 24.23
C LEU A 464 25.72 14.79 25.34
N PHE A 465 27.03 14.76 25.05
CA PHE A 465 28.11 14.78 26.05
C PHE A 465 28.95 16.05 25.98
N ASN A 466 28.62 17.11 26.74
CA ASN A 466 29.42 18.35 26.78
C ASN A 466 29.79 18.87 25.37
N GLU A 467 28.79 19.05 24.50
CA GLU A 467 28.95 19.46 23.10
C GLU A 467 29.64 18.44 22.17
N SER A 468 30.06 17.28 22.68
CA SER A 468 30.51 16.11 21.91
C SER A 468 29.37 15.13 21.63
N PHE A 469 29.32 14.62 20.40
CA PHE A 469 28.52 13.44 20.05
C PHE A 469 29.16 12.13 20.53
N VAL A 470 30.47 12.11 20.78
CA VAL A 470 31.21 10.90 21.15
C VAL A 470 31.31 10.76 22.66
N ALA A 471 30.88 9.60 23.17
CA ALA A 471 31.01 9.25 24.58
C ALA A 471 32.44 8.81 24.96
N PRO A 472 32.86 8.96 26.23
CA PRO A 472 34.08 8.32 26.74
C PRO A 472 33.99 6.78 26.60
N GLN A 473 35.14 6.13 26.42
CA GLN A 473 35.21 4.73 25.99
C GLN A 473 35.70 3.80 27.11
N ILE A 474 35.07 2.64 27.27
CA ILE A 474 35.55 1.55 28.14
C ILE A 474 36.73 0.84 27.45
N SER A 475 37.67 0.32 28.25
CA SER A 475 38.74 -0.56 27.78
C SER A 475 38.19 -1.80 27.07
N GLN A 476 38.78 -2.17 25.93
CA GLN A 476 38.28 -3.27 25.10
C GLN A 476 38.44 -4.65 25.79
N GLU A 477 37.33 -5.28 26.15
CA GLU A 477 37.32 -6.70 26.48
C GLU A 477 37.46 -7.56 25.21
N ARG A 478 38.19 -8.68 25.32
CA ARG A 478 38.32 -9.65 24.21
C ARG A 478 36.96 -10.26 23.89
N LYS A 479 36.49 -10.09 22.66
CA LYS A 479 35.33 -10.82 22.13
C LYS A 479 35.59 -12.33 22.25
N PRO A 480 34.61 -13.16 22.65
CA PRO A 480 34.79 -14.61 22.63
C PRO A 480 35.08 -15.09 21.20
N ASN A 481 35.97 -16.09 21.05
CA ASN A 481 36.25 -16.71 19.76
C ASN A 481 35.05 -17.55 19.31
N TYR A 482 34.19 -16.95 18.49
CA TYR A 482 33.22 -17.66 17.65
C TYR A 482 33.82 -17.89 16.25
N GLU A 483 33.32 -18.89 15.51
CA GLU A 483 33.58 -18.96 14.06
C GLU A 483 32.89 -17.77 13.38
N GLU A 484 33.61 -16.66 13.19
CA GLU A 484 33.12 -15.54 12.41
C GLU A 484 33.07 -15.93 10.92
N GLU A 485 31.87 -15.88 10.35
CA GLU A 485 31.64 -16.06 8.92
C GLU A 485 32.24 -14.85 8.17
N PRO A 486 32.97 -15.04 7.05
CA PRO A 486 33.50 -13.92 6.28
C PRO A 486 32.35 -13.20 5.59
N LEU A 487 31.92 -12.07 6.16
CA LEU A 487 30.78 -11.27 5.67
C LEU A 487 31.18 -10.06 4.82
N GLY A 488 32.48 -9.84 4.62
CA GLY A 488 33.06 -8.69 3.96
C GLY A 488 34.32 -8.19 4.66
N PRO A 489 35.17 -7.39 3.99
CA PRO A 489 36.29 -6.73 4.65
C PRO A 489 35.79 -5.66 5.63
N GLN A 490 36.51 -5.51 6.73
CA GLN A 490 36.38 -4.38 7.64
C GLN A 490 37.14 -3.18 7.06
N GLU A 491 36.52 -2.00 7.06
CA GLU A 491 37.07 -0.80 6.40
C GLU A 491 36.73 0.46 7.18
N ALA A 492 37.41 1.56 6.83
CA ALA A 492 37.04 2.89 7.30
C ALA A 492 35.62 3.29 6.81
N PRO A 493 34.89 4.09 7.62
CA PRO A 493 33.66 4.74 7.19
C PRO A 493 33.85 5.59 5.93
N SER A 494 32.90 5.50 5.01
CA SER A 494 32.84 6.24 3.75
C SER A 494 31.40 6.71 3.53
N ASN A 495 31.24 7.99 3.24
CA ASN A 495 29.93 8.62 3.05
C ASN A 495 29.39 8.31 1.64
N SER A 496 28.07 8.21 1.51
CA SER A 496 27.40 8.20 0.22
C SER A 496 27.51 9.57 -0.46
N PRO A 497 27.79 9.63 -1.78
CA PRO A 497 27.85 10.90 -2.51
C PRO A 497 26.47 11.55 -2.61
N LYS A 498 26.36 12.82 -2.18
CA LYS A 498 25.12 13.61 -2.23
C LYS A 498 25.02 14.41 -3.55
N PHE A 499 23.80 14.72 -3.98
CA PHE A 499 23.48 15.71 -5.03
C PHE A 499 24.05 15.43 -6.44
N LEU A 500 24.39 14.16 -6.76
CA LEU A 500 25.00 13.75 -8.03
C LEU A 500 24.23 14.12 -9.31
N ARG A 501 22.95 14.53 -9.21
CA ARG A 501 22.05 14.74 -10.36
C ARG A 501 21.26 16.06 -10.32
N ASN A 502 21.71 17.03 -9.51
CA ASN A 502 21.06 18.34 -9.40
C ASN A 502 20.91 19.05 -10.75
N PHE A 503 21.87 18.90 -11.65
CA PHE A 503 21.87 19.52 -12.98
C PHE A 503 21.39 18.61 -14.12
N THR A 504 20.84 17.42 -13.81
CA THR A 504 20.41 16.45 -14.84
C THR A 504 19.03 15.87 -14.56
N LEU A 505 18.86 15.04 -13.52
CA LEU A 505 17.57 14.36 -13.27
C LEU A 505 16.60 15.15 -12.39
N LEU A 506 17.08 16.12 -11.59
CA LEU A 506 16.17 16.99 -10.82
C LEU A 506 15.40 17.98 -11.71
N HIS A 507 15.81 18.14 -12.97
CA HIS A 507 15.05 18.83 -14.03
C HIS A 507 14.26 17.86 -14.93
N SER A 508 13.99 16.62 -14.49
CA SER A 508 13.19 15.67 -15.27
C SER A 508 11.68 15.83 -15.05
N TYR A 509 10.92 15.70 -16.13
CA TYR A 509 9.45 15.54 -16.11
C TYR A 509 8.99 14.36 -15.22
N ALA A 510 9.85 13.35 -15.05
CA ALA A 510 9.59 12.22 -14.15
C ALA A 510 9.48 12.64 -12.68
N MET A 511 10.19 13.69 -12.24
CA MET A 511 10.16 14.16 -10.86
C MET A 511 8.77 14.67 -10.46
N TRP A 512 8.19 15.54 -11.30
CA TRP A 512 6.85 16.12 -11.13
C TRP A 512 5.71 15.09 -11.13
N ASN A 513 5.94 13.90 -11.71
CA ASN A 513 4.87 12.93 -11.95
C ASN A 513 5.01 11.63 -11.14
N LYS A 514 6.24 11.19 -10.84
CA LYS A 514 6.52 10.01 -10.02
C LYS A 514 6.82 10.33 -8.56
N ASN A 515 7.43 11.49 -8.30
CA ASN A 515 7.92 11.90 -6.99
C ASN A 515 7.40 13.28 -6.52
N PRO A 516 6.09 13.63 -6.64
CA PRO A 516 5.58 14.98 -6.32
C PRO A 516 6.05 15.61 -5.01
N PRO A 517 6.06 14.92 -3.85
CA PRO A 517 6.47 15.54 -2.59
C PRO A 517 7.89 16.12 -2.63
N PHE A 518 8.77 15.46 -3.38
CA PHE A 518 10.19 15.79 -3.44
C PHE A 518 10.54 16.89 -4.46
N VAL A 519 9.62 17.34 -5.32
CA VAL A 519 9.94 18.22 -6.47
C VAL A 519 10.44 19.61 -6.07
N HIS A 520 10.00 20.10 -4.92
CA HIS A 520 10.32 21.45 -4.46
C HIS A 520 11.77 21.62 -4.01
N HIS A 521 12.42 20.54 -3.52
CA HIS A 521 13.74 20.58 -2.88
C HIS A 521 14.71 19.58 -3.51
N SER A 522 15.95 20.02 -3.77
CA SER A 522 17.01 19.13 -4.23
C SER A 522 17.23 18.00 -3.22
N GLN A 523 16.99 16.76 -3.64
CA GLN A 523 17.17 15.59 -2.80
C GLN A 523 18.66 15.21 -2.76
N PRO A 524 19.24 14.90 -1.57
CA PRO A 524 20.63 14.48 -1.49
C PRO A 524 20.87 13.14 -2.19
N TYR A 525 19.87 12.26 -2.21
CA TYR A 525 19.91 10.94 -2.84
C TYR A 525 18.63 10.71 -3.65
N LEU A 526 18.67 9.83 -4.65
CA LEU A 526 17.53 9.54 -5.53
C LEU A 526 17.21 8.04 -5.52
N LEU A 527 15.95 7.73 -5.18
CA LEU A 527 15.40 6.37 -5.06
C LEU A 527 15.60 5.52 -6.33
N ASP A 528 15.46 6.13 -7.50
CA ASP A 528 15.53 5.51 -8.82
C ASP A 528 16.87 5.76 -9.55
N SER A 529 17.95 5.95 -8.79
CA SER A 529 19.31 6.07 -9.35
C SER A 529 19.66 4.86 -10.23
N PRO A 530 20.00 5.05 -11.53
CA PRO A 530 20.27 3.96 -12.46
C PRO A 530 21.47 3.11 -12.02
N VAL A 531 21.38 1.83 -12.37
CA VAL A 531 22.34 0.78 -12.03
C VAL A 531 23.37 0.67 -13.16
N MET A 532 24.64 0.42 -12.83
CA MET A 532 25.70 0.26 -13.83
C MET A 532 25.57 -1.10 -14.55
N PRO A 533 26.11 -1.27 -15.77
CA PRO A 533 26.24 -2.59 -16.38
C PRO A 533 27.08 -3.55 -15.51
N SER A 534 26.82 -4.85 -15.55
CA SER A 534 27.54 -5.84 -14.73
C SER A 534 29.05 -5.90 -15.02
N GLU A 535 29.47 -5.59 -16.24
CA GLU A 535 30.90 -5.57 -16.58
C GLU A 535 31.66 -4.37 -16.00
N SER A 536 30.97 -3.40 -15.41
CA SER A 536 31.57 -2.13 -14.95
C SER A 536 32.66 -2.32 -13.90
N GLU A 537 32.61 -3.42 -13.13
CA GLU A 537 33.63 -3.74 -12.15
C GLU A 537 34.98 -4.16 -12.77
N PHE A 538 35.01 -4.59 -14.04
CA PHE A 538 36.22 -5.09 -14.69
C PHE A 538 36.99 -4.04 -15.51
N TYR A 539 36.37 -2.91 -15.89
CA TYR A 539 37.04 -1.84 -16.65
C TYR A 539 37.62 -0.74 -15.74
N PRO A 540 38.89 -0.31 -15.92
CA PRO A 540 39.53 0.71 -15.06
C PRO A 540 38.81 2.06 -14.97
N GLU A 541 38.00 2.42 -15.97
CA GLU A 541 37.26 3.70 -16.02
C GLU A 541 35.97 3.66 -15.19
N THR A 542 35.35 2.48 -15.05
CA THR A 542 34.03 2.31 -14.40
C THR A 542 34.08 1.52 -13.10
N ASN A 543 35.22 0.86 -12.82
CA ASN A 543 35.44 0.13 -11.58
C ASN A 543 35.77 0.94 -10.31
N PRO A 544 35.97 2.28 -10.30
CA PRO A 544 36.19 3.01 -9.05
C PRO A 544 35.08 2.76 -8.01
N GLY A 545 35.49 2.16 -6.89
CA GLY A 545 34.59 1.77 -5.80
C GLY A 545 33.92 0.40 -5.96
N PHE A 546 34.01 -0.28 -7.10
CA PHE A 546 33.54 -1.67 -7.23
C PHE A 546 34.49 -2.66 -6.54
N ARG A 547 34.01 -3.89 -6.31
CA ARG A 547 34.82 -5.03 -5.87
C ARG A 547 34.52 -6.24 -6.75
N PRO A 548 35.32 -6.46 -7.82
CA PRO A 548 35.19 -7.62 -8.69
C PRO A 548 35.13 -8.92 -7.89
N ILE A 549 34.05 -9.67 -8.08
CA ILE A 549 33.93 -11.00 -7.49
C ILE A 549 34.53 -12.01 -8.47
N SER A 550 35.56 -12.73 -8.01
CA SER A 550 36.14 -13.82 -8.80
C SER A 550 35.09 -14.92 -9.06
N PRO A 551 35.06 -15.56 -10.24
CA PRO A 551 34.15 -16.67 -10.51
C PRO A 551 34.31 -17.77 -9.47
N GLY A 552 33.22 -18.16 -8.81
CA GLY A 552 33.32 -19.03 -7.63
C GLY A 552 31.99 -19.56 -7.10
N SER A 553 32.10 -20.41 -6.08
CA SER A 553 31.00 -21.27 -5.61
C SER A 553 30.12 -20.66 -4.51
N GLY A 554 30.50 -19.48 -4.02
CA GLY A 554 29.75 -18.71 -3.00
C GLY A 554 30.61 -18.20 -1.85
N LYS A 555 31.86 -18.65 -1.72
CA LYS A 555 32.85 -18.10 -0.78
C LYS A 555 33.21 -16.65 -1.13
N GLU A 556 33.48 -16.42 -2.40
CA GLU A 556 33.82 -15.12 -3.00
C GLU A 556 32.66 -14.12 -2.83
N PHE A 557 31.43 -14.63 -2.94
CA PHE A 557 30.20 -13.90 -2.65
C PHE A 557 29.92 -13.72 -1.14
N ALA A 558 30.57 -14.44 -0.24
CA ALA A 558 30.51 -14.13 1.20
C ALA A 558 31.47 -12.97 1.52
N GLU A 559 32.69 -13.05 0.98
CA GLU A 559 33.79 -12.09 1.15
C GLU A 559 33.53 -10.70 0.50
N ALA A 560 32.59 -10.58 -0.43
CA ALA A 560 32.20 -9.31 -1.05
C ALA A 560 30.67 -9.15 -1.17
N ILE A 561 30.19 -7.91 -1.07
CA ILE A 561 28.76 -7.58 -1.20
C ILE A 561 28.23 -7.69 -2.64
N GLY A 562 29.12 -7.55 -3.63
CA GLY A 562 28.86 -7.73 -5.06
C GLY A 562 27.82 -6.79 -5.66
N GLY A 563 27.33 -7.18 -6.84
CA GLY A 563 26.24 -6.53 -7.55
C GLY A 563 26.64 -5.26 -8.30
N ASN A 564 25.71 -4.78 -9.12
CA ASN A 564 25.94 -3.77 -10.16
C ASN A 564 26.00 -2.31 -9.64
N ARG A 565 26.47 -2.12 -8.40
CA ARG A 565 26.64 -0.80 -7.76
C ARG A 565 27.99 -0.73 -7.05
N PRO A 566 28.64 0.45 -6.99
CA PRO A 566 29.84 0.65 -6.18
C PRO A 566 29.67 0.26 -4.71
N LYS A 567 30.79 0.27 -3.97
CA LYS A 567 30.86 0.14 -2.52
C LYS A 567 29.90 1.11 -1.86
N GLU A 568 29.05 0.56 -1.00
CA GLU A 568 28.09 1.30 -0.20
C GLU A 568 28.20 0.86 1.25
N GLN A 569 27.85 1.75 2.16
CA GLN A 569 27.78 1.53 3.59
C GLN A 569 26.44 2.03 4.12
N PHE A 570 26.10 1.62 5.34
CA PHE A 570 24.85 2.02 6.00
C PHE A 570 25.10 2.62 7.38
N THR A 571 24.19 3.48 7.82
CA THR A 571 24.15 4.03 9.18
C THR A 571 23.10 3.26 9.99
N ILE A 572 23.43 2.88 11.22
CA ILE A 572 22.44 2.33 12.16
C ILE A 572 21.88 3.49 12.99
N VAL A 573 20.55 3.53 13.16
CA VAL A 573 19.86 4.48 14.05
C VAL A 573 19.13 3.69 15.12
N MET A 574 19.46 3.96 16.38
CA MET A 574 18.86 3.36 17.58
C MET A 574 18.23 4.44 18.45
N VAL A 575 17.00 4.23 18.92
CA VAL A 575 16.42 5.00 20.04
C VAL A 575 16.61 4.17 21.31
N THR A 576 16.97 4.81 22.42
CA THR A 576 17.02 4.16 23.73
C THR A 576 16.26 4.92 24.80
N TYR A 577 15.60 4.17 25.68
CA TYR A 577 14.89 4.69 26.85
C TYR A 577 14.99 3.67 28.01
N ASN A 578 15.60 4.09 29.13
CA ASN A 578 15.78 3.33 30.38
C ASN A 578 16.38 1.91 30.23
N ARG A 579 17.33 1.70 29.31
CA ARG A 579 17.81 0.36 28.88
C ARG A 579 19.33 0.28 28.65
N ASP A 580 20.10 0.98 29.48
CA ASP A 580 21.51 1.29 29.25
C ASP A 580 22.41 0.05 29.10
N ASP A 581 22.17 -0.99 29.90
CA ASP A 581 22.88 -2.28 29.79
C ASP A 581 22.51 -3.04 28.52
N VAL A 582 21.23 -2.98 28.11
CA VAL A 582 20.72 -3.65 26.90
C VAL A 582 21.30 -2.97 25.66
N LEU A 583 21.29 -1.64 25.61
CA LEU A 583 21.94 -0.86 24.55
C LEU A 583 23.45 -1.15 24.50
N SER A 584 24.14 -1.21 25.65
CA SER A 584 25.56 -1.55 25.71
C SER A 584 25.83 -2.93 25.08
N ALA A 585 25.07 -3.96 25.48
CA ALA A 585 25.17 -5.29 24.90
C ALA A 585 24.83 -5.31 23.39
N SER A 586 23.86 -4.51 22.94
CA SER A 586 23.51 -4.36 21.52
C SER A 586 24.63 -3.72 20.70
N LEU A 587 25.26 -2.65 21.20
CA LEU A 587 26.43 -2.03 20.58
C LEU A 587 27.61 -3.02 20.47
N GLU A 588 27.83 -3.84 21.50
CA GLU A 588 28.90 -4.85 21.46
C GLU A 588 28.69 -5.94 20.41
N ARG A 589 27.44 -6.36 20.15
CA ARG A 589 27.11 -7.34 19.10
C ARG A 589 27.43 -6.80 17.69
N LEU A 590 27.41 -5.49 17.50
CA LEU A 590 27.73 -4.81 16.22
C LEU A 590 29.24 -4.58 16.02
N ARG A 591 30.09 -5.00 16.97
CA ARG A 591 31.55 -4.96 16.85
C ARG A 591 32.03 -5.81 15.67
N ASN A 592 32.82 -5.19 14.80
CA ASN A 592 33.35 -5.72 13.53
C ASN A 592 32.30 -6.02 12.43
N LEU A 593 31.07 -5.53 12.53
CA LEU A 593 30.06 -5.63 11.46
C LEU A 593 30.54 -4.94 10.16
N PRO A 594 30.74 -5.66 9.04
CA PRO A 594 31.19 -5.04 7.79
C PRO A 594 30.17 -4.05 7.20
N TYR A 595 30.65 -3.13 6.36
CA TYR A 595 29.85 -2.08 5.68
C TYR A 595 29.10 -1.10 6.59
N LEU A 596 29.33 -1.13 7.91
CA LEU A 596 28.81 -0.13 8.83
C LEU A 596 29.60 1.19 8.68
N ASN A 597 28.90 2.31 8.49
CA ASN A 597 29.51 3.66 8.45
C ASN A 597 29.64 4.23 9.87
N LYS A 598 28.52 4.29 10.60
CA LYS A 598 28.44 4.77 11.99
C LYS A 598 27.18 4.25 12.67
N ILE A 599 27.10 4.40 13.99
CA ILE A 599 25.86 4.23 14.75
C ILE A 599 25.46 5.59 15.33
N ILE A 600 24.19 5.95 15.18
CA ILE A 600 23.57 7.09 15.84
C ILE A 600 22.65 6.55 16.94
N VAL A 601 22.90 6.97 18.19
CA VAL A 601 22.10 6.62 19.36
C VAL A 601 21.32 7.86 19.80
N ILE A 602 20.00 7.78 19.71
CA ILE A 602 19.07 8.84 20.08
C ILE A 602 18.66 8.62 21.54
N TRP A 603 19.00 9.59 22.37
CA TRP A 603 18.78 9.57 23.81
C TRP A 603 17.45 10.20 24.17
N ASN A 604 16.42 9.35 24.35
CA ASN A 604 15.08 9.79 24.73
C ASN A 604 14.90 10.02 26.24
N ASN A 605 15.92 9.75 27.06
CA ASN A 605 15.86 9.93 28.52
C ASN A 605 16.04 11.41 28.90
N ILE A 606 15.00 12.22 28.67
CA ILE A 606 15.00 13.66 28.90
C ILE A 606 15.32 13.97 30.37
N GLY A 607 16.29 14.87 30.60
CA GLY A 607 16.73 15.26 31.94
C GLY A 607 17.57 14.22 32.70
N ARG A 608 17.77 13.02 32.15
CA ARG A 608 18.63 11.98 32.74
C ARG A 608 20.00 11.98 32.08
N GLU A 609 21.04 12.21 32.88
CA GLU A 609 22.42 12.11 32.40
C GLU A 609 22.75 10.69 31.94
N PRO A 610 23.47 10.51 30.82
CA PRO A 610 23.88 9.21 30.34
C PRO A 610 25.02 8.59 31.17
N PRO A 611 25.16 7.25 31.14
CA PRO A 611 26.36 6.55 31.56
C PRO A 611 27.62 7.20 31.00
N ARG A 612 28.63 7.34 31.86
CA ARG A 612 29.89 8.02 31.54
C ARG A 612 30.72 7.31 30.47
N SER A 613 30.43 6.05 30.16
CA SER A 613 31.29 5.23 29.31
C SER A 613 30.52 4.15 28.57
N TRP A 614 30.84 3.96 27.28
CA TRP A 614 30.17 2.99 26.41
C TRP A 614 31.18 2.05 25.71
N PRO A 615 30.72 0.90 25.18
CA PRO A 615 31.60 -0.04 24.50
C PRO A 615 32.23 0.54 23.23
N ARG A 616 33.56 0.45 23.11
CA ARG A 616 34.27 0.89 21.90
C ARG A 616 34.09 -0.12 20.76
N ILE A 617 33.42 0.31 19.71
CA ILE A 617 33.39 -0.41 18.42
C ILE A 617 34.35 0.22 17.40
N HIS A 618 34.44 -0.39 16.23
CA HIS A 618 35.36 -0.02 15.14
C HIS A 618 34.95 1.22 14.32
N VAL A 619 33.71 1.69 14.48
CA VAL A 619 33.15 2.88 13.82
C VAL A 619 32.77 3.94 14.87
N PRO A 620 32.51 5.20 14.48
CA PRO A 620 31.93 6.19 15.38
C PRO A 620 30.57 5.74 15.93
N VAL A 621 30.37 5.98 17.23
CA VAL A 621 29.06 5.97 17.88
C VAL A 621 28.77 7.40 18.30
N GLU A 622 27.75 7.99 17.71
CA GLU A 622 27.36 9.39 17.88
C GLU A 622 26.03 9.44 18.65
N PHE A 623 26.03 10.12 19.79
CA PHE A 623 24.89 10.21 20.69
C PHE A 623 24.20 11.56 20.54
N VAL A 624 22.92 11.49 20.18
CA VAL A 624 22.04 12.64 19.92
C VAL A 624 21.08 12.81 21.09
N ARG A 625 21.06 14.00 21.69
CA ARG A 625 20.10 14.39 22.72
C ARG A 625 18.76 14.75 22.07
N ALA A 626 17.71 13.98 22.37
CA ALA A 626 16.36 14.33 21.94
C ALA A 626 15.82 15.55 22.70
N GLU A 627 14.91 16.31 22.07
CA GLU A 627 14.21 17.44 22.71
C GLU A 627 13.05 16.97 23.60
N LYS A 628 12.37 15.89 23.18
CA LYS A 628 11.29 15.22 23.90
C LYS A 628 11.41 13.70 23.75
N ASN A 629 10.88 12.94 24.70
CA ASN A 629 10.72 11.49 24.52
C ASN A 629 9.69 11.25 23.41
N SER A 630 10.11 10.68 22.29
CA SER A 630 9.27 10.41 21.12
C SER A 630 9.86 9.29 20.26
N LEU A 631 9.01 8.42 19.72
CA LEU A 631 9.41 7.40 18.75
C LEU A 631 9.67 8.01 17.36
N ASN A 632 9.07 9.18 17.06
CA ASN A 632 9.30 9.92 15.81
C ASN A 632 10.78 10.33 15.65
N ASN A 633 11.52 10.51 16.74
CA ASN A 633 12.91 10.96 16.72
C ASN A 633 13.80 10.06 15.83
N ARG A 634 13.50 8.75 15.73
CA ARG A 634 14.25 7.78 14.91
C ARG A 634 14.20 8.04 13.40
N PHE A 635 13.24 8.84 12.95
CA PHE A 635 13.02 9.14 11.53
C PHE A 635 13.40 10.57 11.13
N ILE A 636 13.94 11.37 12.06
CA ILE A 636 14.49 12.68 11.74
C ILE A 636 15.73 12.47 10.84
N PRO A 637 15.83 13.12 9.67
CA PRO A 637 16.93 12.93 8.73
C PRO A 637 18.19 13.73 9.15
N TYR A 638 18.65 13.50 10.39
CA TYR A 638 19.75 14.21 11.06
C TYR A 638 20.97 14.44 10.17
N ASP A 639 21.64 15.59 10.35
CA ASP A 639 22.78 16.01 9.53
C ASP A 639 23.94 15.01 9.50
N GLN A 640 24.13 14.25 10.59
CA GLN A 640 25.13 13.19 10.75
C GLN A 640 24.87 11.94 9.90
N ILE A 641 23.68 11.78 9.32
CA ILE A 641 23.35 10.65 8.43
C ILE A 641 23.97 10.91 7.05
N HIS A 642 25.09 10.23 6.81
CA HIS A 642 25.90 10.38 5.60
C HIS A 642 25.77 9.19 4.64
N THR A 643 24.75 8.35 4.78
CA THR A 643 24.53 7.15 3.95
C THR A 643 23.14 7.16 3.34
N GLU A 644 22.97 6.51 2.17
CA GLU A 644 21.64 6.28 1.57
C GLU A 644 20.80 5.27 2.36
N ALA A 645 21.47 4.27 2.93
CA ALA A 645 20.87 3.17 3.66
C ALA A 645 20.89 3.43 5.17
N VAL A 646 19.71 3.48 5.78
CA VAL A 646 19.54 3.60 7.23
C VAL A 646 18.95 2.30 7.77
N LEU A 647 19.70 1.59 8.62
CA LEU A 647 19.16 0.48 9.41
C LEU A 647 18.55 1.06 10.69
N SER A 648 17.23 1.16 10.71
CA SER A 648 16.48 1.46 11.92
C SER A 648 16.41 0.20 12.79
N MET A 649 16.86 0.31 14.04
CA MET A 649 16.98 -0.80 14.98
C MET A 649 16.56 -0.39 16.40
N ASP A 650 15.80 -1.22 17.11
CA ASP A 650 15.50 -1.01 18.54
C ASP A 650 16.67 -1.47 19.42
N ASP A 651 16.81 -0.88 20.60
CA ASP A 651 17.93 -1.15 21.51
C ASP A 651 17.94 -2.57 22.11
N ASP A 652 16.80 -3.28 22.04
CA ASP A 652 16.59 -4.63 22.59
C ASP A 652 16.63 -5.78 21.57
N ILE A 653 16.84 -5.47 20.29
CA ILE A 653 16.77 -6.46 19.21
C ILE A 653 18.07 -7.27 19.10
N ASP A 654 17.93 -8.60 19.08
CA ASP A 654 19.02 -9.53 18.76
C ASP A 654 18.99 -9.95 17.28
N LEU A 655 19.92 -9.38 16.51
CA LEU A 655 20.17 -9.70 15.10
C LEU A 655 21.59 -10.20 14.92
N LYS A 656 21.75 -11.29 14.17
CA LYS A 656 23.07 -11.78 13.78
C LYS A 656 23.63 -10.94 12.63
N GLN A 657 24.94 -10.74 12.62
CA GLN A 657 25.61 -9.93 11.58
C GLN A 657 25.32 -10.44 10.16
N HIS A 658 25.24 -11.75 9.93
CA HIS A 658 24.86 -12.29 8.61
C HIS A 658 23.42 -11.98 8.19
N GLU A 659 22.47 -11.86 9.15
CA GLU A 659 21.08 -11.46 8.84
C GLU A 659 21.04 -9.99 8.39
N ILE A 660 21.85 -9.14 9.04
CA ILE A 660 22.02 -7.73 8.67
C ILE A 660 22.64 -7.59 7.28
N ILE A 661 23.71 -8.33 6.97
CA ILE A 661 24.39 -8.25 5.67
C ILE A 661 23.53 -8.83 4.53
N LEU A 662 22.74 -9.89 4.75
CA LEU A 662 21.74 -10.31 3.76
C LEU A 662 20.71 -9.21 3.53
N ALA A 663 20.13 -8.64 4.58
CA ALA A 663 19.12 -7.59 4.45
C ALA A 663 19.67 -6.34 3.74
N PHE A 664 20.93 -5.96 3.98
CA PHE A 664 21.59 -4.86 3.28
C PHE A 664 21.76 -5.15 1.78
N ARG A 665 22.14 -6.37 1.39
CA ARG A 665 22.20 -6.79 -0.03
C ARG A 665 20.82 -6.66 -0.70
N VAL A 666 19.78 -7.19 -0.07
CA VAL A 666 18.40 -7.11 -0.59
C VAL A 666 17.93 -5.65 -0.70
N TRP A 667 18.26 -4.80 0.26
CA TRP A 667 17.96 -3.37 0.20
C TRP A 667 18.69 -2.65 -0.94
N ARG A 668 19.96 -2.98 -1.22
CA ARG A 668 20.73 -2.33 -2.31
C ARG A 668 20.08 -2.49 -3.68
N GLU A 669 19.37 -3.61 -3.89
CA GLU A 669 18.57 -3.92 -5.08
C GLU A 669 17.14 -3.34 -5.02
N GLN A 670 16.62 -3.00 -3.83
CA GLN A 670 15.21 -2.73 -3.57
C GLN A 670 15.00 -1.50 -2.67
N ARG A 671 15.67 -0.39 -3.02
CA ARG A 671 15.76 0.85 -2.23
C ARG A 671 14.44 1.56 -1.99
N ASP A 672 13.48 1.35 -2.88
CA ASP A 672 12.14 1.94 -2.82
C ASP A 672 11.17 1.14 -1.93
N ARG A 673 11.70 0.23 -1.10
CA ARG A 673 10.92 -0.60 -0.18
C ARG A 673 11.57 -0.67 1.20
N ILE A 674 10.72 -0.90 2.21
CA ILE A 674 11.17 -1.30 3.55
C ILE A 674 11.65 -2.76 3.46
N VAL A 675 12.89 -3.02 3.86
CA VAL A 675 13.50 -4.35 3.84
C VAL A 675 13.90 -4.74 5.26
N GLY A 676 13.36 -5.83 5.81
CA GLY A 676 13.62 -6.17 7.20
C GLY A 676 13.02 -7.49 7.67
N PHE A 677 12.88 -7.62 9.00
CA PHE A 677 12.70 -8.93 9.64
C PHE A 677 11.29 -9.16 10.24
N PRO A 678 10.75 -8.29 11.13
CA PRO A 678 9.51 -8.59 11.85
C PRO A 678 8.29 -8.23 10.98
N ALA A 679 7.75 -9.23 10.29
CA ALA A 679 6.60 -9.05 9.40
C ALA A 679 5.26 -9.07 10.15
N ARG A 680 4.34 -8.18 9.77
CA ARG A 680 2.99 -7.99 10.34
C ARG A 680 1.98 -7.72 9.24
N HIS A 681 0.69 -7.76 9.56
CA HIS A 681 -0.36 -7.49 8.58
C HIS A 681 -1.49 -6.66 9.16
N HIS A 682 -2.26 -6.03 8.27
CA HIS A 682 -3.58 -5.53 8.62
C HIS A 682 -4.63 -6.60 8.29
N ALA A 683 -5.77 -6.56 8.98
CA ALA A 683 -6.93 -7.39 8.71
C ALA A 683 -8.19 -6.50 8.72
N ARG A 684 -9.24 -6.92 8.00
CA ARG A 684 -10.55 -6.25 8.03
C ARG A 684 -11.57 -7.17 8.67
N TYR A 685 -12.31 -6.66 9.64
CA TYR A 685 -13.44 -7.36 10.26
C TYR A 685 -14.65 -6.42 10.22
N GLY A 686 -15.70 -6.80 9.48
CA GLY A 686 -16.79 -5.89 9.14
C GLY A 686 -16.30 -4.74 8.26
N GLU A 687 -16.61 -3.50 8.64
CA GLU A 687 -16.11 -2.29 7.96
C GLU A 687 -14.74 -1.82 8.47
N ASP A 688 -14.33 -2.24 9.67
CA ASP A 688 -13.15 -1.73 10.34
C ASP A 688 -11.86 -2.45 9.93
N MET A 689 -10.77 -1.67 9.88
CA MET A 689 -9.40 -2.16 9.75
C MET A 689 -8.77 -2.36 11.14
N PHE A 690 -7.92 -3.39 11.25
CA PHE A 690 -7.27 -3.83 12.47
C PHE A 690 -5.80 -4.19 12.20
N TYR A 691 -4.95 -4.04 13.22
CA TYR A 691 -3.59 -4.56 13.21
C TYR A 691 -3.58 -6.04 13.63
N ASN A 692 -2.76 -6.87 12.99
CA ASN A 692 -2.68 -8.29 13.31
C ASN A 692 -1.23 -8.79 13.35
N SER A 693 -0.87 -9.42 14.47
CA SER A 693 0.45 -9.96 14.78
C SER A 693 0.60 -11.46 14.53
N ASN A 694 -0.48 -12.17 14.20
CA ASN A 694 -0.46 -13.60 13.93
C ASN A 694 0.47 -13.92 12.76
N HIS A 695 1.16 -15.06 12.86
CA HIS A 695 1.98 -15.59 11.78
C HIS A 695 1.08 -16.18 10.70
N THR A 696 1.10 -15.59 9.50
CA THR A 696 0.27 -15.97 8.36
C THR A 696 1.11 -16.09 7.10
N CYS A 697 0.57 -16.62 6.00
CA CYS A 697 1.31 -16.73 4.74
C CYS A 697 1.45 -15.39 3.99
N GLN A 698 0.79 -14.33 4.44
CA GLN A 698 0.84 -13.00 3.82
C GLN A 698 1.08 -11.91 4.85
N PHE A 699 1.90 -10.92 4.51
CA PHE A 699 2.15 -9.76 5.35
C PHE A 699 1.96 -8.47 4.55
N SER A 700 1.79 -7.34 5.23
CA SER A 700 1.65 -6.03 4.58
C SER A 700 2.47 -4.93 5.25
N MET A 701 3.20 -5.26 6.32
CA MET A 701 4.05 -4.35 7.07
C MET A 701 5.33 -5.07 7.53
N ILE A 702 6.42 -4.33 7.66
CA ILE A 702 7.64 -4.74 8.37
C ILE A 702 7.95 -3.70 9.42
N LEU A 703 8.11 -4.14 10.67
CA LEU A 703 8.30 -3.21 11.79
C LEU A 703 9.70 -2.57 11.71
N THR A 704 9.76 -1.25 11.85
CA THR A 704 10.97 -0.44 11.71
C THR A 704 11.94 -0.57 12.88
N GLY A 705 11.57 -1.31 13.92
CA GLY A 705 12.49 -1.76 14.97
C GLY A 705 13.59 -2.71 14.48
N ALA A 706 13.47 -3.23 13.26
CA ALA A 706 14.52 -3.98 12.59
C ALA A 706 14.31 -3.94 11.06
N ALA A 707 14.63 -2.81 10.43
CA ALA A 707 14.49 -2.64 8.98
C ALA A 707 15.46 -1.61 8.36
N PHE A 708 15.92 -1.92 7.15
CA PHE A 708 16.57 -0.98 6.25
C PHE A 708 15.53 -0.08 5.56
N LEU A 709 15.81 1.22 5.59
CA LEU A 709 15.06 2.31 4.99
C LEU A 709 16.01 3.13 4.10
N HIS A 710 15.47 3.72 3.04
CA HIS A 710 16.19 4.75 2.28
C HIS A 710 16.06 6.11 2.97
N TYR A 711 17.13 6.92 2.98
CA TYR A 711 17.17 8.25 3.60
C TYR A 711 15.95 9.13 3.26
N ASN A 712 15.52 9.17 1.99
CA ASN A 712 14.37 9.99 1.58
C ASN A 712 13.04 9.60 2.26
N PHE A 713 12.92 8.40 2.85
CA PHE A 713 11.74 8.04 3.65
C PHE A 713 11.76 8.68 5.05
N LEU A 714 12.94 8.98 5.61
CA LEU A 714 13.09 9.78 6.82
C LEU A 714 12.69 11.24 6.54
N ASP A 715 13.15 11.82 5.42
CA ASP A 715 12.70 13.14 4.96
C ASP A 715 11.18 13.16 4.74
N ALA A 716 10.64 12.20 3.99
CA ALA A 716 9.21 12.09 3.73
C ALA A 716 8.38 12.00 5.02
N TYR A 717 8.81 11.19 5.98
CA TYR A 717 8.15 11.05 7.29
C TYR A 717 8.20 12.34 8.12
N THR A 718 9.34 13.03 8.14
CA THR A 718 9.57 14.19 9.02
C THR A 718 9.01 15.49 8.42
N HIS A 719 8.94 15.61 7.09
CA HIS A 719 8.63 16.89 6.43
C HIS A 719 7.43 16.91 5.47
N HIS A 720 6.95 15.74 5.01
CA HIS A 720 5.90 15.68 3.98
C HIS A 720 4.65 14.93 4.47
N MET A 721 4.82 13.93 5.34
CA MET A 721 3.71 13.32 6.06
C MET A 721 2.97 14.39 6.89
N PRO A 722 1.63 14.44 6.87
CA PRO A 722 0.84 15.36 7.68
C PRO A 722 1.22 15.28 9.16
N ALA A 723 1.52 16.42 9.79
CA ALA A 723 2.07 16.44 11.15
C ALA A 723 1.12 15.86 12.20
N VAL A 724 -0.19 15.86 11.93
CA VAL A 724 -1.21 15.17 12.74
C VAL A 724 -0.88 13.69 12.96
N VAL A 725 -0.18 13.04 12.01
CA VAL A 725 0.26 11.64 12.15
C VAL A 725 1.37 11.51 13.18
N ARG A 726 2.41 12.37 13.09
CA ARG A 726 3.50 12.40 14.09
C ARG A 726 2.95 12.77 15.47
N ALA A 727 2.00 13.69 15.54
CA ALA A 727 1.30 14.05 16.78
C ALA A 727 0.51 12.87 17.36
N LYS A 728 -0.16 12.05 16.55
CA LYS A 728 -0.87 10.85 17.02
C LYS A 728 0.09 9.74 17.49
N VAL A 729 1.25 9.62 16.86
CA VAL A 729 2.35 8.74 17.31
C VAL A 729 2.92 9.20 18.66
N ASP A 730 3.03 10.51 18.89
CA ASP A 730 3.42 11.07 20.19
C ASP A 730 2.34 10.87 21.26
N GLU A 731 1.05 11.06 20.90
CA GLU A 731 -0.11 10.89 21.78
C GLU A 731 -0.25 9.47 22.31
N LEU A 732 -0.11 8.47 21.43
CA LEU A 732 -0.24 7.05 21.76
C LEU A 732 1.08 6.38 22.18
N MET A 733 2.22 7.09 22.04
CA MET A 733 3.57 6.54 22.20
C MET A 733 3.82 5.21 21.44
N ASN A 734 3.21 5.07 20.25
CA ASN A 734 3.16 3.81 19.48
C ASN A 734 2.99 4.11 17.98
N CYS A 735 3.02 3.06 17.14
CA CYS A 735 2.65 3.09 15.72
C CYS A 735 3.53 3.91 14.75
N GLU A 736 4.74 4.32 15.14
CA GLU A 736 5.67 5.00 14.22
C GLU A 736 6.05 4.08 13.05
N ASP A 737 6.16 2.78 13.34
CA ASP A 737 6.39 1.72 12.37
C ASP A 737 5.24 1.56 11.37
N ILE A 738 3.99 1.55 11.83
CA ILE A 738 2.79 1.52 10.99
C ILE A 738 2.72 2.76 10.12
N ALA A 739 2.96 3.95 10.68
CA ALA A 739 2.98 5.22 9.94
C ALA A 739 4.04 5.23 8.83
N MET A 740 5.25 4.71 9.08
CA MET A 740 6.30 4.55 8.05
C MET A 740 5.90 3.54 6.96
N ASN A 741 5.25 2.43 7.30
CA ASN A 741 4.75 1.47 6.31
C ASN A 741 3.61 2.06 5.45
N PHE A 742 2.71 2.85 6.04
CA PHE A 742 1.70 3.63 5.31
C PHE A 742 2.37 4.59 4.33
N LEU A 743 3.32 5.39 4.85
CA LEU A 743 4.44 6.06 4.19
C LEU A 743 4.82 5.49 2.82
N VAL A 744 5.68 4.48 2.90
CA VAL A 744 6.33 3.87 1.76
C VAL A 744 5.30 3.21 0.83
N SER A 745 4.27 2.55 1.36
CA SER A 745 3.22 1.92 0.53
C SER A 745 2.34 2.92 -0.23
N HIS A 746 2.17 4.13 0.31
CA HIS A 746 1.44 5.22 -0.34
C HIS A 746 2.27 5.83 -1.48
N LEU A 747 3.54 6.14 -1.21
CA LEU A 747 4.46 6.74 -2.19
C LEU A 747 4.79 5.78 -3.34
N THR A 748 5.21 4.55 -3.04
CA THR A 748 5.83 3.66 -4.05
C THR A 748 4.88 2.63 -4.65
N ARG A 749 3.69 2.46 -4.05
CA ARG A 749 2.70 1.41 -4.41
C ARG A 749 3.29 0.01 -4.47
N LYS A 750 4.26 -0.27 -3.58
CA LYS A 750 4.88 -1.58 -3.43
C LYS A 750 4.79 -2.08 -1.99
N ALA A 751 4.67 -3.40 -1.83
CA ALA A 751 4.71 -4.08 -0.55
C ALA A 751 6.17 -4.25 -0.03
N PRO A 752 6.38 -4.31 1.29
CA PRO A 752 7.70 -4.45 1.90
C PRO A 752 8.33 -5.85 1.67
N ILE A 753 9.62 -6.02 1.97
CA ILE A 753 10.38 -7.27 1.71
C ILE A 753 10.92 -7.89 3.00
N LYS A 754 10.53 -9.14 3.26
CA LYS A 754 11.03 -9.92 4.40
C LYS A 754 12.30 -10.68 4.04
N THR A 755 13.31 -10.70 4.93
CA THR A 755 14.64 -11.29 4.69
C THR A 755 15.05 -12.40 5.66
N THR A 756 14.09 -12.98 6.40
CA THR A 756 14.34 -14.09 7.33
C THR A 756 13.07 -14.92 7.55
N SER A 757 13.20 -16.18 7.97
CA SER A 757 12.06 -16.99 8.41
C SER A 757 11.52 -16.54 9.78
N LYS A 758 12.31 -15.83 10.60
CA LYS A 758 11.86 -15.33 11.92
C LYS A 758 10.68 -14.37 11.75
N TRP A 759 9.65 -14.51 12.58
CA TRP A 759 8.48 -13.62 12.60
C TRP A 759 8.49 -12.65 13.79
N THR A 760 9.20 -13.02 14.85
CA THR A 760 9.45 -12.22 16.04
C THR A 760 10.93 -12.28 16.33
N LEU A 761 11.48 -11.14 16.74
CA LEU A 761 12.78 -11.03 17.39
C LEU A 761 12.45 -10.75 18.86
N ARG A 762 13.05 -11.49 19.79
CA ARG A 762 12.78 -11.37 21.24
C ARG A 762 14.07 -10.97 21.93
N CYS A 763 13.99 -9.98 22.80
CA CYS A 763 15.05 -9.68 23.77
C CYS A 763 15.06 -10.77 24.85
N PRO A 764 16.17 -11.52 25.05
CA PRO A 764 16.24 -12.54 26.11
C PRO A 764 16.40 -11.96 27.52
N THR A 765 16.86 -10.71 27.62
CA THR A 765 17.31 -10.06 28.87
C THR A 765 16.41 -8.91 29.34
N CYS A 766 15.33 -8.62 28.62
CA CYS A 766 14.45 -7.49 28.91
C CYS A 766 13.33 -7.89 29.87
N THR A 767 13.17 -7.14 30.96
CA THR A 767 12.08 -7.31 31.93
C THR A 767 10.78 -6.68 31.45
N GLU A 768 10.86 -5.52 30.79
CA GLU A 768 9.71 -4.73 30.33
C GLU A 768 9.88 -4.32 28.84
N THR A 769 8.78 -4.35 28.10
CA THR A 769 8.71 -3.92 26.69
C THR A 769 7.37 -3.25 26.41
N LEU A 770 7.32 -2.27 25.51
CA LEU A 770 6.07 -1.58 25.12
C LEU A 770 5.01 -2.55 24.55
N SER A 771 5.43 -3.68 23.99
CA SER A 771 4.53 -4.73 23.49
C SER A 771 3.88 -5.61 24.57
N ASN A 772 4.27 -5.46 25.83
CA ASN A 772 3.66 -6.16 26.97
C ASN A 772 2.48 -5.39 27.58
N ASP A 773 2.24 -4.13 27.17
CA ASP A 773 1.09 -3.35 27.63
C ASP A 773 -0.21 -3.95 27.07
N GLU A 774 -1.27 -3.98 27.88
CA GLU A 774 -2.59 -4.44 27.47
C GLU A 774 -3.22 -3.52 26.42
N SER A 775 -2.90 -2.22 26.43
CA SER A 775 -3.38 -1.24 25.44
C SER A 775 -2.72 -1.40 24.06
N HIS A 776 -1.52 -1.99 23.98
CA HIS A 776 -0.63 -1.93 22.82
C HIS A 776 -1.30 -2.36 21.50
N PHE A 777 -2.16 -3.39 21.54
CA PHE A 777 -2.88 -3.85 20.36
C PHE A 777 -4.06 -2.95 20.00
N LEU A 778 -4.77 -2.42 20.99
CA LEU A 778 -5.90 -1.50 20.80
C LEU A 778 -5.44 -0.19 20.16
N GLU A 779 -4.35 0.39 20.66
CA GLU A 779 -3.69 1.56 20.08
C GLU A 779 -3.32 1.31 18.62
N ARG A 780 -2.69 0.16 18.31
CA ARG A 780 -2.34 -0.20 16.92
C ARG A 780 -3.56 -0.42 16.01
N HIS A 781 -4.70 -0.84 16.55
CA HIS A 781 -5.96 -0.87 15.80
C HIS A 781 -6.45 0.56 15.51
N GLU A 782 -6.44 1.44 16.50
CA GLU A 782 -6.81 2.85 16.35
C GLU A 782 -5.91 3.56 15.32
N CYS A 783 -4.59 3.37 15.41
CA CYS A 783 -3.61 3.92 14.47
C CYS A 783 -3.93 3.57 13.01
N ILE A 784 -4.22 2.30 12.69
CA ILE A 784 -4.54 1.90 11.32
C ILE A 784 -5.82 2.60 10.82
N ARG A 785 -6.84 2.76 11.67
CA ARG A 785 -8.08 3.45 11.31
C ARG A 785 -7.87 4.96 11.14
N PHE A 786 -7.16 5.58 12.06
CA PHE A 786 -6.79 7.00 12.01
C PHE A 786 -5.99 7.32 10.74
N LEU A 787 -4.93 6.55 10.47
CA LEU A 787 -4.12 6.68 9.26
C LEU A 787 -4.95 6.46 7.99
N THR A 788 -5.84 5.46 7.98
CA THR A 788 -6.77 5.22 6.86
C THR A 788 -7.68 6.44 6.62
N GLY A 789 -8.09 7.15 7.68
CA GLY A 789 -8.82 8.40 7.60
C GLY A 789 -7.99 9.54 7.00
N VAL A 790 -6.76 9.76 7.49
CA VAL A 790 -5.86 10.84 7.02
C VAL A 790 -5.49 10.68 5.55
N TYR A 791 -5.06 9.48 5.14
CA TYR A 791 -4.74 9.18 3.74
C TYR A 791 -5.99 9.02 2.86
N GLY A 792 -7.19 8.90 3.45
CA GLY A 792 -8.45 8.66 2.75
C GLY A 792 -8.61 7.23 2.19
N TYR A 793 -7.65 6.34 2.43
CA TYR A 793 -7.68 4.91 2.13
C TYR A 793 -6.54 4.19 2.89
N ASN A 794 -6.57 2.86 2.93
CA ASN A 794 -5.45 2.06 3.44
C ASN A 794 -4.46 1.79 2.29
N PRO A 795 -3.23 2.33 2.31
CA PRO A 795 -2.27 2.17 1.24
C PRO A 795 -1.49 0.85 1.30
N LEU A 796 -1.51 0.14 2.43
CA LEU A 796 -0.73 -1.08 2.67
C LEU A 796 -1.08 -2.17 1.66
N LEU A 797 -0.06 -2.84 1.13
CA LEU A 797 -0.22 -3.91 0.15
C LEU A 797 0.21 -5.25 0.74
N PHE A 798 -0.64 -6.27 0.57
CA PHE A 798 -0.29 -7.64 0.94
C PHE A 798 0.79 -8.21 0.02
N THR A 799 1.64 -9.05 0.58
CA THR A 799 2.67 -9.81 -0.12
C THR A 799 2.91 -11.14 0.60
N GLN A 800 3.29 -12.15 -0.17
CA GLN A 800 3.75 -13.45 0.33
C GLN A 800 5.26 -13.64 0.09
N PHE A 801 5.93 -12.58 -0.41
CA PHE A 801 7.31 -12.61 -0.88
C PHE A 801 8.32 -12.51 0.27
N ARG A 802 9.17 -13.52 0.41
CA ARG A 802 10.36 -13.52 1.26
C ARG A 802 11.59 -13.74 0.39
N VAL A 803 12.68 -13.05 0.71
CA VAL A 803 14.00 -13.31 0.12
C VAL A 803 14.84 -14.09 1.13
N ASP A 804 15.39 -15.22 0.69
CA ASP A 804 16.41 -15.99 1.39
C ASP A 804 17.69 -16.01 0.53
N SER A 805 18.80 -16.53 1.06
CA SER A 805 20.02 -16.77 0.27
C SER A 805 19.75 -17.74 -0.91
N VAL A 806 20.43 -17.56 -2.06
CA VAL A 806 20.25 -18.42 -3.26
C VAL A 806 20.51 -19.91 -2.97
N LEU A 807 21.38 -20.20 -1.99
CA LEU A 807 21.71 -21.57 -1.56
C LEU A 807 21.06 -21.93 -0.20
N PHE A 808 20.02 -21.19 0.23
CA PHE A 808 19.27 -21.48 1.44
C PHE A 808 18.64 -22.86 1.37
N LYS A 809 18.85 -23.68 2.43
CA LYS A 809 18.46 -25.10 2.52
C LYS A 809 18.94 -26.05 1.41
N THR A 810 19.58 -25.56 0.35
CA THR A 810 20.23 -26.37 -0.69
C THR A 810 21.38 -27.19 -0.10
N ARG A 811 21.50 -28.47 -0.48
CA ARG A 811 22.69 -29.29 -0.20
C ARG A 811 23.73 -28.98 -1.27
N VAL A 812 24.88 -28.47 -0.86
CA VAL A 812 26.01 -28.17 -1.76
C VAL A 812 27.07 -29.25 -1.65
N PRO A 813 27.80 -29.58 -2.74
CA PRO A 813 28.99 -30.44 -2.69
C PRO A 813 30.04 -29.93 -1.69
N ALA A 814 30.89 -30.83 -1.17
CA ALA A 814 31.88 -30.48 -0.15
C ALA A 814 32.95 -29.46 -0.61
N ASN A 815 33.13 -29.29 -1.91
CA ASN A 815 34.01 -28.28 -2.52
C ASN A 815 33.31 -26.94 -2.83
N CYS A 816 32.02 -26.80 -2.49
CA CYS A 816 31.23 -25.59 -2.70
C CYS A 816 30.78 -25.00 -1.35
N GLN A 817 30.83 -23.67 -1.21
CA GLN A 817 30.44 -22.98 0.01
C GLN A 817 29.25 -22.04 -0.23
N LYS A 818 28.29 -21.99 0.70
CA LYS A 818 27.18 -21.03 0.63
C LYS A 818 27.66 -19.61 0.94
N CYS A 819 27.04 -18.61 0.31
CA CYS A 819 27.25 -17.19 0.64
C CYS A 819 26.85 -16.85 2.08
N PHE A 820 25.92 -17.61 2.65
CA PHE A 820 25.48 -17.55 4.05
C PHE A 820 25.21 -18.97 4.57
N LYS A 821 25.76 -19.34 5.72
CA LYS A 821 25.62 -20.67 6.35
C LYS A 821 24.18 -20.93 6.85
N TYR A 822 23.51 -19.92 7.42
CA TYR A 822 22.31 -20.09 8.25
C TYR A 822 21.10 -19.22 7.89
N VAL A 823 21.14 -18.47 6.79
CA VAL A 823 20.11 -17.48 6.39
C VAL A 823 19.40 -17.87 5.11
#